data_AF-A0A7L3YC70-F1
#
_entry.id   AF-A0A7L3YC70-F1
#
_cell.length_a   1.000
_cell.length_b   1.000
_cell.length_c   1.000
_cell.angle_alpha   90.00
_cell.angle_beta   90.00
_cell.angle_gamma   90.00
#
_symmetry.space_group_name_H-M   'P 1'
#
loop_
_entity.id
_entity.type
_entity.pdbx_description
1 polymer ?
#
loop_
_entity_poly.entity_id
_entity_poly.type
_entity_poly.pdbx_seq_one_letter_code
_entity_poly.pdbx_strand_id
1 'polypeptide(L)'
;QHKQRCPVLEDQLVDLVVYAMERSETEEKFDDGGTSQLLWQHLSSQLIFFVLFQFASFPHMVLSLHQKLAGRGLIKGRDHLMWVLLQFISGSIQKNALADFLPVMKLFDLLYPEKECIPVPDINKPQSTHAFAMTCIWIHLNRKAHSDNSKLQIPIPHSLKLHHEFLQQSLRNKSLQMNDYKIALLCNAYSTNSECFTLPMGVLVETIYGNGNMRIALPGTNCMASGSITPLPMNLLDSLTVHAKMSLIHSIATRVIKLAHAKSSVALAPALVETYSRLLVYMEIESLGIKGFISQLLPTVFKSHAWGILHTLLEMFSYRMHHIQPHYRVQLLSHLHSLAAVPQTNQNQLHLCVESTALRLITALGSSEVQPQFTRFLSDPKTVLSAESEELNRALILTLARATHVTDFFTGSDSIQGTWCKDILQTIMSFTPHNWASHTLSCFPAPLQVFFKQNNVPQESRFNLKKNVEEEYRKWKSMTNENDIITHFSMQGSPPLFLCLLWKMLLETDHINQIGYRVLERIGARALVAHVRTFADFLVYEFSTSAGGQQLNKCIEILNDMVWKYNIVTLDRLILCLAMRSHEGNEAQVCYFIIQLLLLKPNDFRNRVSDFVKENSPEHWLQNDWHTKHMSYHKKYPEKLYFEGLAEQVNPPVQIQPQYLPIYFGNVCLRFLPVFDIVIHRFLELLPVSKSLETLLDHLGGLYKFHGK
;
A
#
# COMPACT_ATOMS: atom_id res chain seq x y z
N GLN A 1 -23.15 13.15 -18.41
CA GLN A 1 -23.30 14.56 -17.99
C GLN A 1 -22.43 15.40 -18.90
N HIS A 2 -23.01 16.42 -19.52
CA HIS A 2 -22.39 17.21 -20.59
C HIS A 2 -21.17 18.00 -20.08
N LYS A 3 -20.27 18.39 -20.99
CA LYS A 3 -19.17 19.35 -20.75
C LYS A 3 -19.76 20.70 -20.29
N GLN A 4 -20.05 20.84 -19.00
CA GLN A 4 -20.75 21.99 -18.47
C GLN A 4 -19.77 22.86 -17.72
N ARG A 5 -19.22 23.86 -18.43
CA ARG A 5 -18.49 24.97 -17.83
C ARG A 5 -19.34 25.54 -16.70
N CYS A 6 -18.76 25.69 -15.51
CA CYS A 6 -19.42 26.27 -14.34
C CYS A 6 -18.82 27.64 -14.07
N PRO A 7 -19.42 28.75 -14.55
CA PRO A 7 -18.84 30.09 -14.42
C PRO A 7 -18.66 30.53 -12.97
N VAL A 8 -19.56 30.11 -12.06
CA VAL A 8 -19.49 30.46 -10.64
C VAL A 8 -18.28 29.81 -9.97
N LEU A 9 -18.04 28.52 -10.25
CA LEU A 9 -16.84 27.84 -9.78
C LEU A 9 -15.58 28.45 -10.41
N GLU A 10 -15.62 28.73 -11.72
CA GLU A 10 -14.52 29.34 -12.45
C GLU A 10 -14.11 30.70 -11.84
N ASP A 11 -15.06 31.57 -11.53
CA ASP A 11 -14.77 32.88 -10.93
C ASP A 11 -14.22 32.74 -9.50
N GLN A 12 -14.76 31.79 -8.72
CA GLN A 12 -14.27 31.50 -7.37
C GLN A 12 -12.84 30.96 -7.36
N LEU A 13 -12.46 30.16 -8.36
CA LEU A 13 -11.08 29.70 -8.54
C LEU A 13 -10.15 30.87 -8.86
N VAL A 14 -10.59 31.83 -9.69
CA VAL A 14 -9.85 33.06 -9.96
C VAL A 14 -9.70 33.90 -8.69
N ASP A 15 -10.77 34.06 -7.90
CA ASP A 15 -10.70 34.78 -6.62
C ASP A 15 -9.72 34.15 -5.64
N LEU A 16 -9.66 32.82 -5.58
CA LEU A 16 -8.70 32.12 -4.73
C LEU A 16 -7.25 32.36 -5.19
N VAL A 17 -7.01 32.49 -6.50
CA VAL A 17 -5.70 32.85 -7.05
C VAL A 17 -5.36 34.31 -6.71
N VAL A 18 -6.31 35.24 -6.81
CA VAL A 18 -6.11 36.65 -6.41
C VAL A 18 -5.78 36.72 -4.91
N TYR A 19 -6.49 35.97 -4.07
CA TYR A 19 -6.20 35.88 -2.64
C TYR A 19 -4.78 35.35 -2.36
N ALA A 20 -4.33 34.34 -3.12
CA ALA A 20 -2.95 33.84 -3.01
C ALA A 20 -1.91 34.91 -3.39
N MET A 21 -2.19 35.71 -4.42
CA MET A 21 -1.35 36.85 -4.82
C MET A 21 -1.30 37.94 -3.74
N GLU A 22 -2.43 38.27 -3.11
CA GLU A 22 -2.51 39.26 -2.04
C GLU A 22 -1.71 38.82 -0.81
N ARG A 23 -1.84 37.56 -0.39
CA ARG A 23 -1.06 37.02 0.74
C ARG A 23 0.45 37.02 0.46
N SER A 24 0.82 36.70 -0.78
CA SER A 24 2.21 36.70 -1.25
C SER A 24 2.85 38.09 -1.16
N GLU A 25 2.07 39.18 -1.19
CA GLU A 25 2.61 40.53 -0.96
C GLU A 25 2.90 40.83 0.50
N THR A 26 2.04 40.33 1.40
CA THR A 26 2.11 40.61 2.84
C THR A 26 3.16 39.80 3.60
N GLU A 27 3.59 38.65 3.09
CA GLU A 27 4.62 37.85 3.75
C GLU A 27 6.04 38.44 3.50
N GLU A 28 6.75 38.78 4.58
CA GLU A 28 8.10 39.37 4.53
C GLU A 28 9.19 38.36 4.14
N LYS A 29 8.94 37.06 4.35
CA LYS A 29 9.82 35.97 3.94
C LYS A 29 9.00 34.83 3.34
N PHE A 30 9.28 34.51 2.08
CA PHE A 30 8.88 33.23 1.45
C PHE A 30 9.82 32.13 1.95
N ASP A 31 9.78 31.85 3.25
CA ASP A 31 10.49 30.70 3.82
C ASP A 31 9.83 29.42 3.30
N ASP A 32 10.65 28.39 3.02
CA ASP A 32 10.17 27.08 2.57
C ASP A 32 9.17 26.51 3.60
N GLY A 33 7.88 26.56 3.30
CA GLY A 33 6.79 26.11 4.18
C GLY A 33 5.86 27.20 4.73
N GLY A 34 5.99 28.45 4.29
CA GLY A 34 5.02 29.51 4.60
C GLY A 34 3.60 29.20 4.10
N THR A 35 2.58 29.74 4.77
CA THR A 35 1.17 29.48 4.41
C THR A 35 0.83 29.86 2.97
N SER A 36 1.49 30.86 2.40
CA SER A 36 1.30 31.26 1.00
C SER A 36 1.85 30.23 0.02
N GLN A 37 3.02 29.62 0.29
CA GLN A 37 3.58 28.56 -0.56
C GLN A 37 2.70 27.31 -0.55
N LEU A 38 2.17 26.93 0.62
CA LEU A 38 1.24 25.81 0.77
C LEU A 38 -0.05 26.04 -0.03
N LEU A 39 -0.59 27.27 -0.01
CA LEU A 39 -1.75 27.65 -0.82
C LEU A 39 -1.44 27.54 -2.32
N TRP A 40 -0.26 27.98 -2.77
CA TRP A 40 0.16 27.83 -4.16
C TRP A 40 0.33 26.37 -4.59
N GLN A 41 0.89 25.52 -3.72
CA GLN A 41 0.98 24.08 -3.97
C GLN A 41 -0.40 23.44 -4.09
N HIS A 42 -1.34 23.82 -3.22
CA HIS A 42 -2.72 23.36 -3.28
C HIS A 42 -3.42 23.81 -4.57
N LEU A 43 -3.28 25.08 -4.95
CA LEU A 43 -3.81 25.61 -6.21
C LEU A 43 -3.24 24.87 -7.42
N SER A 44 -1.94 24.54 -7.38
CA SER A 44 -1.26 23.83 -8.45
C SER A 44 -1.87 22.45 -8.73
N SER A 45 -2.35 21.71 -7.73
CA SER A 45 -2.99 20.41 -7.96
C SER A 45 -4.49 20.54 -8.22
N GLN A 46 -5.19 21.42 -7.49
CA GLN A 46 -6.64 21.53 -7.52
C GLN A 46 -7.18 22.10 -8.83
N LEU A 47 -6.54 23.14 -9.37
CA LEU A 47 -7.00 23.80 -10.60
C LEU A 47 -6.92 22.87 -11.82
N ILE A 48 -5.91 21.99 -11.85
CA ILE A 48 -5.70 21.06 -12.95
C ILE A 48 -6.90 20.14 -13.10
N PHE A 49 -7.46 19.64 -12.00
CA PHE A 49 -8.63 18.77 -12.03
C PHE A 49 -9.81 19.45 -12.72
N PHE A 50 -10.19 20.66 -12.29
CA PHE A 50 -11.36 21.35 -12.83
C PHE A 50 -11.22 21.73 -14.30
N VAL A 51 -10.02 22.11 -14.74
CA VAL A 51 -9.81 22.47 -16.15
C VAL A 51 -9.70 21.21 -17.03
N LEU A 52 -9.02 20.15 -16.56
CA LEU A 52 -8.87 18.89 -17.30
C LEU A 52 -10.23 18.20 -17.54
N PHE A 53 -11.11 18.22 -16.53
CA PHE A 53 -12.48 17.69 -16.63
C PHE A 53 -13.49 18.70 -17.21
N GLN A 54 -13.01 19.84 -17.73
CA GLN A 54 -13.80 20.83 -18.47
C GLN A 54 -14.90 21.52 -17.63
N PHE A 55 -14.71 21.59 -16.31
CA PHE A 55 -15.55 22.38 -15.42
C PHE A 55 -15.19 23.87 -15.44
N ALA A 56 -13.91 24.20 -15.68
CA ALA A 56 -13.41 25.57 -15.79
C ALA A 56 -12.70 25.79 -17.14
N SER A 57 -12.79 27.00 -17.69
CA SER A 57 -12.13 27.36 -18.96
C SER A 57 -10.86 28.16 -18.75
N PHE A 58 -9.71 27.60 -19.13
CA PHE A 58 -8.40 28.27 -19.01
C PHE A 58 -8.31 29.69 -19.61
N PRO A 59 -8.66 29.92 -20.91
CA PRO A 59 -8.54 31.26 -21.49
C PRO A 59 -9.39 32.29 -20.76
N HIS A 60 -10.58 31.90 -20.30
CA HIS A 60 -11.48 32.80 -19.59
C HIS A 60 -11.00 33.08 -18.16
N MET A 61 -10.50 32.07 -17.44
CA MET A 61 -9.86 32.28 -16.14
C MET A 61 -8.68 33.25 -16.25
N VAL A 62 -7.82 33.09 -17.26
CA VAL A 62 -6.65 33.96 -17.46
C VAL A 62 -7.07 35.40 -17.77
N LEU A 63 -8.10 35.60 -18.60
CA LEU A 63 -8.62 36.93 -18.91
C LEU A 63 -9.30 37.58 -17.70
N SER A 64 -10.11 36.82 -16.94
CA SER A 64 -10.73 37.30 -15.70
C SER A 64 -9.67 37.65 -14.64
N LEU A 65 -8.65 36.80 -14.50
CA LEU A 65 -7.53 37.03 -13.60
C LEU A 65 -6.77 38.30 -13.99
N HIS A 66 -6.52 38.53 -15.28
CA HIS A 66 -5.92 39.77 -15.75
C HIS A 66 -6.76 40.99 -15.36
N GLN A 67 -8.09 40.95 -15.53
CA GLN A 67 -8.97 42.05 -15.12
C GLN A 67 -8.93 42.29 -13.61
N LYS A 68 -8.92 41.23 -12.79
CA LYS A 68 -8.87 41.36 -11.33
C LYS A 68 -7.51 41.85 -10.82
N LEU A 69 -6.40 41.49 -11.49
CA LEU A 69 -5.04 41.90 -11.09
C LEU A 69 -4.62 43.28 -11.64
N ALA A 70 -5.19 43.71 -12.76
CA ALA A 70 -4.86 44.98 -13.38
C ALA A 70 -5.04 46.15 -12.41
N GLY A 71 -4.00 46.96 -12.23
CA GLY A 71 -4.00 48.13 -11.34
C GLY A 71 -3.83 47.82 -9.84
N ARG A 72 -3.68 46.55 -9.43
CA ARG A 72 -3.48 46.19 -8.01
C ARG A 72 -2.01 46.14 -7.55
N GLY A 73 -1.05 46.07 -8.49
CA GLY A 73 0.38 46.08 -8.16
C GLY A 73 0.91 44.84 -7.43
N LEU A 74 0.22 43.69 -7.51
CA LEU A 74 0.61 42.43 -6.87
C LEU A 74 1.61 41.67 -7.77
N ILE A 75 2.89 41.63 -7.40
CA ILE A 75 3.99 41.12 -8.25
C ILE A 75 4.80 40.02 -7.56
N LYS A 76 4.94 40.00 -6.22
CA LYS A 76 5.77 39.01 -5.50
C LYS A 76 5.38 37.55 -5.78
N GLY A 77 4.08 37.28 -5.93
CA GLY A 77 3.56 35.93 -6.21
C GLY A 77 3.64 35.48 -7.68
N ARG A 78 4.19 36.30 -8.59
CA ARG A 78 4.10 36.07 -10.05
C ARG A 78 4.69 34.72 -10.50
N ASP A 79 5.82 34.31 -9.94
CA ASP A 79 6.49 33.07 -10.35
C ASP A 79 5.69 31.84 -9.92
N HIS A 80 5.02 31.90 -8.77
CA HIS A 80 4.10 30.86 -8.32
C HIS A 80 2.83 30.80 -9.18
N LEU A 81 2.29 31.96 -9.58
CA LEU A 81 1.17 32.02 -10.52
C LEU A 81 1.57 31.39 -11.86
N MET A 82 2.73 31.75 -12.41
CA MET A 82 3.21 31.17 -13.66
C MET A 82 3.51 29.68 -13.53
N TRP A 83 3.98 29.21 -12.38
CA TRP A 83 4.11 27.78 -12.10
C TRP A 83 2.77 27.04 -12.17
N VAL A 84 1.71 27.60 -11.55
CA VAL A 84 0.35 27.05 -11.61
C VAL A 84 -0.17 27.00 -13.05
N LEU A 85 -0.03 28.11 -13.81
CA LEU A 85 -0.45 28.17 -15.21
C LEU A 85 0.36 27.20 -16.10
N LEU A 86 1.65 27.05 -15.84
CA LEU A 86 2.53 26.13 -16.55
C LEU A 86 2.05 24.68 -16.43
N GLN A 87 1.53 24.26 -15.28
CA GLN A 87 1.02 22.90 -15.11
C GLN A 87 -0.06 22.58 -16.14
N PHE A 88 -0.98 23.52 -16.35
CA PHE A 88 -2.04 23.36 -17.33
C PHE A 88 -1.52 23.39 -18.76
N ILE A 89 -0.69 24.38 -19.09
CA ILE A 89 -0.16 24.59 -20.44
C ILE A 89 0.66 23.35 -20.85
N SER A 90 1.66 22.97 -20.06
CA SER A 90 2.52 21.82 -20.35
C SER A 90 1.72 20.52 -20.52
N GLY A 91 0.66 20.32 -19.72
CA GLY A 91 -0.17 19.12 -19.72
C GLY A 91 -1.23 19.03 -20.82
N SER A 92 -1.72 20.15 -21.35
CA SER A 92 -2.88 20.18 -22.26
C SER A 92 -2.61 20.79 -23.64
N ILE A 93 -1.51 21.53 -23.81
CA ILE A 93 -1.21 22.27 -25.06
C ILE A 93 -1.12 21.38 -26.30
N GLN A 94 -0.80 20.09 -26.16
CA GLN A 94 -0.75 19.17 -27.29
C GLN A 94 -2.14 18.89 -27.89
N LYS A 95 -3.20 18.89 -27.07
CA LYS A 95 -4.57 18.52 -27.50
C LYS A 95 -5.48 19.71 -27.75
N ASN A 96 -5.14 20.87 -27.18
CA ASN A 96 -5.93 22.09 -27.25
C ASN A 96 -5.40 23.06 -28.33
N ALA A 97 -6.24 24.02 -28.73
CA ALA A 97 -5.87 25.02 -29.72
C ALA A 97 -4.88 26.03 -29.12
N LEU A 98 -3.91 26.51 -29.92
CA LEU A 98 -2.94 27.52 -29.46
C LEU A 98 -3.62 28.79 -28.92
N ALA A 99 -4.74 29.20 -29.54
CA ALA A 99 -5.50 30.39 -29.16
C ALA A 99 -6.00 30.38 -27.70
N ASP A 100 -6.26 29.19 -27.13
CA ASP A 100 -6.72 29.04 -25.76
C ASP A 100 -5.65 29.48 -24.74
N PHE A 101 -4.37 29.51 -25.14
CA PHE A 101 -3.25 29.79 -24.26
C PHE A 101 -2.62 31.17 -24.47
N LEU A 102 -2.90 31.84 -25.58
CA LEU A 102 -2.40 33.18 -25.88
C LEU A 102 -2.77 34.25 -24.83
N PRO A 103 -3.91 34.19 -24.12
CA PRO A 103 -4.21 35.16 -23.06
C PRO A 103 -3.12 35.29 -21.98
N VAL A 104 -2.29 34.27 -21.77
CA VAL A 104 -1.19 34.29 -20.79
C VAL A 104 -0.16 35.36 -21.14
N MET A 105 0.00 35.71 -22.42
CA MET A 105 0.91 36.78 -22.84
C MET A 105 0.52 38.13 -22.20
N LYS A 106 -0.78 38.41 -22.06
CA LYS A 106 -1.25 39.63 -21.39
C LYS A 106 -0.90 39.65 -19.90
N LEU A 107 -0.96 38.49 -19.23
CA LEU A 107 -0.54 38.39 -17.84
C LEU A 107 0.97 38.57 -17.66
N PHE A 108 1.78 38.08 -18.60
CA PHE A 108 3.21 38.33 -18.58
C PHE A 108 3.52 39.83 -18.69
N ASP A 109 2.93 40.53 -19.66
CA ASP A 109 3.13 41.97 -19.84
C ASP A 109 2.72 42.78 -18.60
N LEU A 110 1.71 42.29 -17.86
CA LEU A 110 1.24 42.91 -16.62
C LEU A 110 2.18 42.65 -15.41
N LEU A 111 2.71 41.44 -15.27
CA LEU A 111 3.40 40.98 -14.06
C LEU A 111 4.94 41.06 -14.15
N TYR A 112 5.49 41.19 -15.36
CA TYR A 112 6.93 41.33 -15.60
C TYR A 112 7.21 42.66 -16.32
N PRO A 113 7.12 43.81 -15.61
CA PRO A 113 7.32 45.13 -16.21
C PRO A 113 8.79 45.46 -16.54
N GLU A 114 9.71 44.57 -16.18
CA GLU A 114 11.15 44.74 -16.30
C GLU A 114 11.58 44.76 -17.78
N LYS A 115 12.34 45.79 -18.17
CA LYS A 115 12.94 45.90 -19.52
C LYS A 115 14.28 45.19 -19.64
N GLU A 116 14.97 45.02 -18.51
CA GLU A 116 16.24 44.32 -18.42
C GLU A 116 16.06 42.80 -18.36
N CYS A 117 17.15 42.07 -18.59
CA CYS A 117 17.13 40.62 -18.49
C CYS A 117 17.01 40.17 -17.03
N ILE A 118 16.06 39.27 -16.77
CA ILE A 118 15.90 38.62 -15.46
C ILE A 118 17.09 37.68 -15.24
N PRO A 119 17.80 37.80 -14.11
CA PRO A 119 18.96 36.96 -13.82
C PRO A 119 18.55 35.51 -13.56
N VAL A 120 19.41 34.57 -13.92
CA VAL A 120 19.20 33.15 -13.64
C VAL A 120 19.18 32.91 -12.12
N PRO A 121 18.11 32.31 -11.56
CA PRO A 121 18.02 32.01 -10.13
C PRO A 121 18.99 30.91 -9.71
N ASP A 122 19.21 30.76 -8.40
CA ASP A 122 19.98 29.65 -7.84
C ASP A 122 19.30 28.30 -8.11
N ILE A 123 19.86 27.52 -9.04
CA ILE A 123 19.33 26.23 -9.49
C ILE A 123 19.48 25.11 -8.46
N ASN A 124 20.15 25.35 -7.33
CA ASN A 124 20.21 24.40 -6.22
C ASN A 124 18.95 24.45 -5.35
N LYS A 125 18.09 25.46 -5.53
CA LYS A 125 16.82 25.59 -4.83
C LYS A 125 15.65 25.13 -5.70
N PRO A 126 14.63 24.47 -5.13
CA PRO A 126 13.44 24.03 -5.89
C PRO A 126 12.67 25.21 -6.50
N GLN A 127 12.70 26.37 -5.83
CA GLN A 127 12.07 27.62 -6.27
C GLN A 127 12.59 28.10 -7.64
N SER A 128 13.77 27.64 -8.07
CA SER A 128 14.26 27.91 -9.43
C SER A 128 13.25 27.44 -10.49
N THR A 129 12.55 26.33 -10.29
CA THR A 129 11.54 25.84 -11.23
C THR A 129 10.33 26.78 -11.37
N HIS A 130 10.00 27.54 -10.32
CA HIS A 130 8.95 28.56 -10.35
C HIS A 130 9.42 29.80 -11.10
N ALA A 131 10.63 30.29 -10.82
CA ALA A 131 11.22 31.44 -11.52
C ALA A 131 11.41 31.19 -13.03
N PHE A 132 11.76 29.96 -13.41
CA PHE A 132 11.83 29.56 -14.82
C PHE A 132 10.46 29.27 -15.45
N ALA A 133 9.36 29.22 -14.68
CA ALA A 133 8.07 28.78 -15.17
C ALA A 133 7.58 29.64 -16.34
N MET A 134 7.79 30.96 -16.27
CA MET A 134 7.42 31.87 -17.34
C MET A 134 8.15 31.57 -18.66
N THR A 135 9.45 31.29 -18.59
CA THR A 135 10.26 30.88 -19.74
C THR A 135 9.79 29.53 -20.29
N CYS A 136 9.49 28.56 -19.42
CA CYS A 136 8.94 27.26 -19.83
C CYS A 136 7.60 27.40 -20.57
N ILE A 137 6.70 28.26 -20.08
CA ILE A 137 5.42 28.57 -20.76
C ILE A 137 5.70 29.05 -22.20
N TRP A 138 6.63 29.99 -22.35
CA TRP A 138 6.97 30.54 -23.66
C TRP A 138 7.56 29.49 -24.60
N ILE A 139 8.41 28.59 -24.09
CA ILE A 139 8.97 27.48 -24.87
C ILE A 139 7.86 26.56 -25.38
N HIS A 140 6.86 26.24 -24.55
CA HIS A 140 5.70 25.44 -24.97
C HIS A 140 4.86 26.13 -26.05
N LEU A 141 4.52 27.41 -25.85
CA LEU A 141 3.78 28.22 -26.83
C LEU A 141 4.53 28.28 -28.17
N ASN A 142 5.83 28.54 -28.11
CA ASN A 142 6.66 28.64 -29.29
C ASN A 142 6.71 27.30 -30.04
N ARG A 143 6.89 26.17 -29.33
CA ARG A 143 6.87 24.84 -29.94
C ARG A 143 5.53 24.51 -30.59
N LYS A 144 4.42 24.88 -29.95
CA LYS A 144 3.06 24.68 -30.49
C LYS A 144 2.80 25.53 -31.73
N ALA A 145 3.26 26.78 -31.75
CA ALA A 145 3.18 27.65 -32.92
C ALA A 145 3.95 27.07 -34.12
N HIS A 146 5.14 26.52 -33.88
CA HIS A 146 5.94 25.83 -34.88
C HIS A 146 5.28 24.54 -35.37
N SER A 147 4.70 23.72 -34.49
CA SER A 147 4.07 22.46 -34.89
C SER A 147 2.80 22.67 -35.71
N ASP A 148 2.04 23.72 -35.41
CA ASP A 148 0.78 24.02 -36.09
C ASP A 148 1.00 24.81 -37.41
N ASN A 149 2.25 25.02 -37.85
CA ASN A 149 2.63 25.86 -39.00
C ASN A 149 1.92 27.23 -39.00
N SER A 150 1.70 27.78 -37.80
CA SER A 150 1.02 29.06 -37.66
C SER A 150 1.92 30.18 -38.19
N LYS A 151 1.33 31.15 -38.91
CA LYS A 151 2.05 32.38 -39.31
C LYS A 151 2.44 33.26 -38.10
N LEU A 152 1.87 32.99 -36.92
CA LEU A 152 2.19 33.68 -35.68
C LEU A 152 3.50 33.13 -35.11
N GLN A 153 4.60 33.85 -35.33
CA GLN A 153 5.83 33.66 -34.59
C GLN A 153 5.68 34.27 -33.19
N ILE A 154 5.92 33.47 -32.14
CA ILE A 154 5.89 33.94 -30.74
C ILE A 154 7.36 34.08 -30.28
N PRO A 155 7.99 35.25 -30.47
CA PRO A 155 9.36 35.45 -30.04
C PRO A 155 9.47 35.42 -28.50
N ILE A 156 10.65 35.02 -28.02
CA ILE A 156 10.94 35.03 -26.59
C ILE A 156 11.22 36.48 -26.17
N PRO A 157 10.58 37.00 -25.10
CA PRO A 157 10.79 38.35 -24.60
C PRO A 157 12.24 38.58 -24.21
N HIS A 158 12.73 39.80 -24.40
CA HIS A 158 14.10 40.18 -24.05
C HIS A 158 14.41 39.89 -22.57
N SER A 159 13.46 40.16 -21.67
CA SER A 159 13.61 39.93 -20.23
C SER A 159 13.86 38.45 -19.88
N LEU A 160 13.36 37.48 -20.67
CA LEU A 160 13.53 36.04 -20.43
C LEU A 160 14.72 35.42 -21.16
N LYS A 161 15.54 36.23 -21.85
CA LYS A 161 16.62 35.76 -22.72
C LYS A 161 17.66 34.92 -21.96
N LEU A 162 18.10 35.38 -20.78
CA LEU A 162 19.11 34.66 -19.98
C LEU A 162 18.62 33.28 -19.52
N HIS A 163 17.36 33.18 -19.09
CA HIS A 163 16.75 31.90 -18.73
C HIS A 163 16.73 30.94 -19.91
N HIS A 164 16.33 31.42 -21.09
CA HIS A 164 16.26 30.59 -22.28
C HIS A 164 17.64 30.13 -22.76
N GLU A 165 18.64 31.02 -22.77
CA GLU A 165 20.02 30.67 -23.11
C GLU A 165 20.59 29.62 -22.16
N PHE A 166 20.33 29.76 -20.85
CA PHE A 166 20.73 28.78 -19.85
C PHE A 166 20.12 27.39 -20.12
N LEU A 167 18.83 27.31 -20.44
CA LEU A 167 18.14 26.04 -20.75
C LEU A 167 18.71 25.41 -22.03
N GLN A 168 18.96 26.20 -23.08
CA GLN A 168 19.53 25.70 -24.33
C GLN A 168 20.98 25.21 -24.16
N GLN A 169 21.80 25.93 -23.41
CA GLN A 169 23.17 25.51 -23.10
C GLN A 169 23.18 24.22 -22.28
N SER A 170 22.28 24.13 -21.28
CA SER A 170 22.12 22.95 -20.44
C SER A 170 21.68 21.72 -21.24
N LEU A 171 20.79 21.88 -22.24
CA LEU A 171 20.34 20.79 -23.10
C LEU A 171 21.44 20.22 -24.00
N ARG A 172 22.43 21.03 -24.37
CA ARG A 172 23.59 20.59 -25.18
C ARG A 172 24.59 19.76 -24.38
N ASN A 173 24.50 19.79 -23.04
CA ASN A 173 25.37 18.99 -22.19
C ASN A 173 24.93 17.52 -22.22
N LYS A 174 25.84 16.63 -22.65
CA LYS A 174 25.58 15.20 -22.78
C LYS A 174 25.56 14.46 -21.44
N SER A 175 26.09 15.03 -20.37
CA SER A 175 26.15 14.40 -19.04
C SER A 175 25.52 15.30 -17.98
N LEU A 176 24.24 15.08 -17.71
CA LEU A 176 23.50 15.77 -16.66
C LEU A 176 23.63 15.00 -15.34
N GLN A 177 23.83 15.72 -14.24
CA GLN A 177 23.95 15.17 -12.88
C GLN A 177 22.69 15.50 -12.07
N MET A 178 22.44 14.71 -11.02
CA MET A 178 21.27 14.83 -10.11
C MET A 178 21.53 15.68 -8.86
N ASN A 179 22.59 16.50 -8.88
CA ASN A 179 23.00 17.33 -7.74
C ASN A 179 22.25 18.66 -7.64
N ASP A 180 21.59 19.10 -8.70
CA ASP A 180 20.83 20.35 -8.79
C ASP A 180 19.46 20.12 -9.47
N TYR A 181 18.66 21.18 -9.62
CA TYR A 181 17.37 21.13 -10.30
C TYR A 181 17.46 21.32 -11.83
N LYS A 182 18.66 21.28 -12.44
CA LYS A 182 18.84 21.48 -13.88
C LYS A 182 18.05 20.47 -14.70
N ILE A 183 18.03 19.20 -14.27
CA ILE A 183 17.25 18.16 -14.96
C ILE A 183 15.75 18.46 -14.87
N ALA A 184 15.25 18.89 -13.71
CA ALA A 184 13.85 19.27 -13.54
C ALA A 184 13.48 20.45 -14.45
N LEU A 185 14.32 21.47 -14.53
CA LEU A 185 14.14 22.61 -15.43
C LEU A 185 14.04 22.19 -16.90
N LEU A 186 14.92 21.30 -17.36
CA LEU A 186 14.88 20.76 -18.72
C LEU A 186 13.64 19.91 -18.98
N CYS A 187 13.26 19.06 -18.02
CA CYS A 187 12.02 18.28 -18.10
C CYS A 187 10.80 19.19 -18.21
N ASN A 188 10.74 20.26 -17.41
CA ASN A 188 9.61 21.19 -17.38
C ASN A 188 9.51 22.02 -18.67
N ALA A 189 10.64 22.51 -19.18
CA ALA A 189 10.68 23.37 -20.38
C ALA A 189 10.40 22.60 -21.68
N TYR A 190 10.93 21.39 -21.81
CA TYR A 190 10.96 20.66 -23.08
C TYR A 190 10.03 19.45 -23.12
N SER A 191 9.12 19.29 -22.15
CA SER A 191 8.24 18.12 -21.99
C SER A 191 7.40 17.78 -23.24
N THR A 192 7.05 18.78 -24.06
CA THR A 192 6.24 18.62 -25.28
C THR A 192 7.08 18.48 -26.55
N ASN A 193 8.40 18.41 -26.44
CA ASN A 193 9.31 18.22 -27.57
C ASN A 193 9.99 16.84 -27.46
N SER A 194 9.53 15.88 -28.26
CA SER A 194 9.99 14.48 -28.23
C SER A 194 11.51 14.33 -28.33
N GLU A 195 12.17 15.10 -29.18
CA GLU A 195 13.63 15.01 -29.39
C GLU A 195 14.40 15.54 -28.19
N CYS A 196 14.04 16.72 -27.69
CA CYS A 196 14.72 17.36 -26.57
C CYS A 196 14.39 16.71 -25.22
N PHE A 197 13.22 16.09 -25.08
CA PHE A 197 12.75 15.53 -23.82
C PHE A 197 13.38 14.18 -23.48
N THR A 198 13.79 13.42 -24.49
CA THR A 198 14.35 12.06 -24.31
C THR A 198 15.60 12.07 -23.43
N LEU A 199 16.46 13.09 -23.57
CA LEU A 199 17.68 13.22 -22.79
C LEU A 199 17.41 13.43 -21.29
N PRO A 200 16.74 14.52 -20.84
CA PRO A 200 16.52 14.75 -19.41
C PRO A 200 15.63 13.70 -18.76
N MET A 201 14.58 13.22 -19.45
CA MET A 201 13.73 12.15 -18.94
C MET A 201 14.48 10.82 -18.82
N GLY A 202 15.35 10.50 -19.79
CA GLY A 202 16.21 9.31 -19.75
C GLY A 202 17.10 9.29 -18.51
N VAL A 203 17.71 10.43 -18.16
CA VAL A 203 18.56 10.52 -16.97
C VAL A 203 17.77 10.26 -15.68
N LEU A 204 16.56 10.81 -15.54
CA LEU A 204 15.68 10.54 -14.39
C LEU A 204 15.35 9.05 -14.27
N VAL A 205 14.97 8.41 -15.38
CA VAL A 205 14.56 7.01 -15.42
C VAL A 205 15.73 6.05 -15.14
N GLU A 206 16.88 6.26 -15.79
CA GLU A 206 18.05 5.38 -15.61
C GLU A 206 18.63 5.49 -14.18
N THR A 207 18.53 6.66 -13.54
CA THR A 207 18.97 6.86 -12.15
C THR A 207 18.25 5.91 -11.19
N ILE A 208 16.93 5.75 -11.35
CA ILE A 208 16.13 4.87 -10.47
C ILE A 208 16.07 3.42 -10.95
N TYR A 209 16.25 3.17 -12.24
CA TYR A 209 16.25 1.81 -12.79
C TYR A 209 17.58 1.09 -12.50
N GLY A 210 18.68 1.85 -12.50
CA GLY A 210 20.04 1.35 -12.32
C GLY A 210 20.66 0.84 -13.63
N ASN A 211 21.96 1.06 -13.80
CA ASN A 211 22.72 0.45 -14.88
C ASN A 211 22.80 -1.05 -14.63
N GLY A 212 22.22 -1.87 -15.52
CA GLY A 212 21.95 -3.32 -15.36
C GLY A 212 23.13 -4.27 -15.05
N ASN A 213 24.31 -3.72 -14.74
CA ASN A 213 25.50 -4.45 -14.31
C ASN A 213 25.56 -4.64 -12.79
N MET A 214 25.01 -3.71 -11.99
CA MET A 214 25.03 -3.81 -10.53
C MET A 214 23.72 -4.43 -10.02
N ARG A 215 23.86 -5.48 -9.19
CA ARG A 215 22.73 -6.15 -8.54
C ARG A 215 22.91 -6.12 -7.04
N ILE A 216 21.79 -6.06 -6.32
CA ILE A 216 21.76 -6.08 -4.85
C ILE A 216 20.88 -7.24 -4.38
N ALA A 217 21.23 -7.84 -3.25
CA ALA A 217 20.45 -8.90 -2.64
C ALA A 217 19.24 -8.32 -1.90
N LEU A 218 18.09 -8.99 -2.01
CA LEU A 218 16.90 -8.73 -1.21
C LEU A 218 16.80 -9.76 -0.05
N PRO A 219 15.93 -9.54 0.95
CA PRO A 219 15.74 -10.50 2.04
C PRO A 219 15.35 -11.90 1.54
N GLY A 220 15.81 -12.92 2.28
CA GLY A 220 15.62 -14.33 1.92
C GLY A 220 16.74 -14.89 1.03
N THR A 221 16.47 -16.03 0.38
CA THR A 221 17.43 -16.71 -0.49
C THR A 221 17.08 -16.54 -1.97
N ASN A 222 18.11 -16.49 -2.83
CA ASN A 222 17.96 -16.48 -4.29
C ASN A 222 17.09 -15.33 -4.86
N CYS A 223 17.10 -14.15 -4.22
CA CYS A 223 16.38 -12.96 -4.69
C CYS A 223 17.34 -11.78 -4.89
N MET A 224 17.45 -11.32 -6.15
CA MET A 224 18.33 -10.21 -6.53
C MET A 224 17.55 -9.12 -7.25
N ALA A 225 17.84 -7.86 -6.94
CA ALA A 225 17.28 -6.67 -7.57
C ALA A 225 18.36 -5.90 -8.34
N SER A 226 17.93 -4.97 -9.20
CA SER A 226 18.80 -3.93 -9.76
C SER A 226 19.38 -3.04 -8.65
N GLY A 227 20.62 -2.58 -8.81
CA GLY A 227 21.41 -1.97 -7.73
C GLY A 227 21.07 -0.55 -7.30
N SER A 228 20.09 0.14 -7.94
CA SER A 228 19.73 1.51 -7.54
C SER A 228 18.82 1.52 -6.30
N ILE A 229 19.28 2.19 -5.23
CA ILE A 229 18.60 2.20 -3.92
C ILE A 229 18.10 3.59 -3.50
N THR A 230 18.60 4.66 -4.12
CA THR A 230 18.23 6.05 -3.79
C THR A 230 17.05 6.52 -4.66
N PRO A 231 15.83 6.66 -4.10
CA PRO A 231 14.67 7.13 -4.86
C PRO A 231 14.78 8.62 -5.21
N LEU A 232 13.98 9.09 -6.16
CA LEU A 232 13.85 10.53 -6.40
C LEU A 232 13.20 11.21 -5.18
N PRO A 233 13.84 12.26 -4.62
CA PRO A 233 13.30 13.01 -3.49
C PRO A 233 11.94 13.67 -3.79
N MET A 234 11.08 13.83 -2.78
CA MET A 234 9.78 14.50 -2.93
C MET A 234 9.90 15.92 -3.47
N ASN A 235 10.83 16.72 -2.94
CA ASN A 235 11.06 18.09 -3.42
C ASN A 235 11.46 18.16 -4.90
N LEU A 236 12.18 17.14 -5.43
CA LEU A 236 12.49 17.03 -6.86
C LEU A 236 11.23 16.69 -7.66
N LEU A 237 10.41 15.74 -7.19
CA LEU A 237 9.16 15.37 -7.84
C LEU A 237 8.16 16.54 -7.83
N ASP A 238 8.07 17.29 -6.74
CA ASP A 238 7.23 18.49 -6.61
C ASP A 238 7.68 19.61 -7.57
N SER A 239 8.98 19.66 -7.87
CA SER A 239 9.59 20.58 -8.84
C SER A 239 9.41 20.14 -10.30
N LEU A 240 8.74 19.00 -10.56
CA LEU A 240 8.38 18.57 -11.91
C LEU A 240 6.94 18.99 -12.25
N THR A 241 6.72 19.41 -13.49
CA THR A 241 5.38 19.67 -13.98
C THR A 241 4.57 18.36 -14.07
N VAL A 242 3.24 18.47 -14.05
CA VAL A 242 2.33 17.34 -14.22
C VAL A 242 2.64 16.54 -15.49
N HIS A 243 2.94 17.19 -16.61
CA HIS A 243 3.28 16.49 -17.85
C HIS A 243 4.60 15.69 -17.73
N ALA A 244 5.61 16.26 -17.06
CA ALA A 244 6.86 15.56 -16.79
C ALA A 244 6.64 14.36 -15.86
N LYS A 245 5.85 14.52 -14.78
CA LYS A 245 5.45 13.42 -13.88
C LYS A 245 4.68 12.33 -14.61
N MET A 246 3.70 12.68 -15.45
CA MET A 246 2.92 11.72 -16.26
C MET A 246 3.84 10.88 -17.16
N SER A 247 4.80 11.52 -17.82
CA SER A 247 5.78 10.85 -18.67
C SER A 247 6.71 9.93 -17.88
N LEU A 248 7.12 10.34 -16.67
CA LEU A 248 7.91 9.52 -15.76
C LEU A 248 7.13 8.29 -15.29
N ILE A 249 5.89 8.46 -14.82
CA ILE A 249 4.98 7.34 -14.46
C ILE A 249 4.82 6.38 -15.63
N HIS A 250 4.55 6.90 -16.84
CA HIS A 250 4.35 6.07 -18.02
C HIS A 250 5.60 5.27 -18.38
N SER A 251 6.77 5.91 -18.29
CA SER A 251 8.07 5.27 -18.53
C SER A 251 8.33 4.14 -17.53
N ILE A 252 8.09 4.38 -16.24
CA ILE A 252 8.23 3.36 -15.19
C ILE A 252 7.27 2.19 -15.44
N ALA A 253 5.98 2.45 -15.63
CA ALA A 253 4.98 1.42 -15.87
C ALA A 253 5.30 0.56 -17.10
N THR A 254 5.74 1.20 -18.20
CA THR A 254 6.16 0.51 -19.42
C THR A 254 7.35 -0.41 -19.18
N ARG A 255 8.33 0.02 -18.39
CA ARG A 255 9.49 -0.81 -18.03
C ARG A 255 9.11 -1.99 -17.14
N VAL A 256 8.20 -1.78 -16.18
CA VAL A 256 7.66 -2.86 -15.33
C VAL A 256 6.93 -3.90 -16.18
N ILE A 257 6.06 -3.47 -17.10
CA ILE A 257 5.36 -4.36 -18.03
C ILE A 257 6.34 -5.12 -18.93
N LYS A 258 7.36 -4.43 -19.46
CA LYS A 258 8.41 -5.08 -20.27
C LYS A 258 9.16 -6.16 -19.48
N LEU A 259 9.51 -5.89 -18.22
CA LEU A 259 10.19 -6.86 -17.36
C LEU A 259 9.28 -8.07 -17.04
N ALA A 260 7.99 -7.81 -16.81
CA ALA A 260 6.99 -8.85 -16.57
C ALA A 260 6.86 -9.81 -17.78
N HIS A 261 6.80 -9.27 -19.00
CA HIS A 261 6.78 -10.08 -20.22
C HIS A 261 8.11 -10.80 -20.52
N ALA A 262 9.23 -10.23 -20.10
CA ALA A 262 10.55 -10.84 -20.28
C ALA A 262 10.78 -12.07 -19.38
N LYS A 263 9.88 -12.33 -18.41
CA LYS A 263 9.99 -13.43 -17.43
C LYS A 263 11.35 -13.46 -16.71
N SER A 264 11.90 -12.28 -16.42
CA SER A 264 13.15 -12.16 -15.68
C SER A 264 12.98 -12.57 -14.22
N SER A 265 13.98 -13.23 -13.65
CA SER A 265 14.07 -13.51 -12.21
C SER A 265 14.62 -12.34 -11.41
N VAL A 266 15.16 -11.30 -12.07
CA VAL A 266 15.71 -10.11 -11.41
C VAL A 266 14.56 -9.18 -11.04
N ALA A 267 14.53 -8.79 -9.77
CA ALA A 267 13.55 -7.88 -9.21
C ALA A 267 13.81 -6.43 -9.63
N LEU A 268 12.77 -5.59 -9.50
CA LEU A 268 12.86 -4.16 -9.75
C LEU A 268 13.85 -3.48 -8.77
N ALA A 269 14.44 -2.36 -9.17
CA ALA A 269 15.29 -1.58 -8.27
C ALA A 269 14.47 -1.04 -7.07
N PRO A 270 14.99 -1.07 -5.82
CA PRO A 270 14.32 -0.44 -4.68
C PRO A 270 13.99 1.04 -4.92
N ALA A 271 14.89 1.79 -5.55
CA ALA A 271 14.66 3.19 -5.91
C ALA A 271 13.48 3.38 -6.87
N LEU A 272 13.29 2.47 -7.83
CA LEU A 272 12.20 2.52 -8.80
C LEU A 272 10.85 2.32 -8.13
N VAL A 273 10.72 1.30 -7.26
CA VAL A 273 9.47 0.99 -6.56
C VAL A 273 9.10 2.13 -5.61
N GLU A 274 10.05 2.63 -4.83
CA GLU A 274 9.84 3.74 -3.90
C GLU A 274 9.48 5.03 -4.66
N THR A 275 10.18 5.37 -5.74
CA THR A 275 9.87 6.55 -6.59
C THR A 275 8.49 6.42 -7.23
N TYR A 276 8.13 5.22 -7.72
CA TYR A 276 6.81 4.97 -8.29
C TYR A 276 5.71 5.17 -7.24
N SER A 277 5.91 4.69 -6.01
CA SER A 277 4.95 4.91 -4.92
C SER A 277 4.76 6.39 -4.59
N ARG A 278 5.83 7.19 -4.57
CA ARG A 278 5.77 8.65 -4.38
C ARG A 278 4.98 9.35 -5.49
N LEU A 279 5.18 8.91 -6.74
CA LEU A 279 4.43 9.43 -7.88
C LEU A 279 2.93 9.10 -7.81
N LEU A 280 2.54 7.97 -7.22
CA LEU A 280 1.12 7.60 -7.08
C LEU A 280 0.35 8.43 -6.04
N VAL A 281 1.04 9.27 -5.26
CA VAL A 281 0.43 10.21 -4.29
C VAL A 281 -0.26 11.39 -4.99
N TYR A 282 0.25 11.81 -6.15
CA TYR A 282 -0.27 12.95 -6.89
C TYR A 282 -1.63 12.62 -7.53
N MET A 283 -2.70 13.22 -7.01
CA MET A 283 -4.07 12.99 -7.50
C MET A 283 -4.31 13.66 -8.86
N GLU A 284 -3.56 14.69 -9.21
CA GLU A 284 -3.66 15.34 -10.51
C GLU A 284 -3.20 14.44 -11.68
N ILE A 285 -2.51 13.33 -11.38
CA ILE A 285 -2.15 12.27 -12.34
C ILE A 285 -2.90 10.96 -12.12
N GLU A 286 -4.03 10.99 -11.40
CA GLU A 286 -4.84 9.81 -11.03
C GLU A 286 -5.09 8.84 -12.20
N SER A 287 -5.38 9.35 -13.40
CA SER A 287 -5.72 8.55 -14.57
C SER A 287 -4.59 7.61 -15.03
N LEU A 288 -3.33 8.06 -15.01
CA LEU A 288 -2.16 7.25 -15.38
C LEU A 288 -1.46 6.67 -14.15
N GLY A 289 -1.68 7.28 -12.97
CA GLY A 289 -1.21 6.83 -11.67
C GLY A 289 -2.09 5.70 -11.12
N ILE A 290 -2.83 5.99 -10.04
CA ILE A 290 -3.54 4.94 -9.27
C ILE A 290 -4.59 4.18 -10.09
N LYS A 291 -5.32 4.84 -10.99
CA LYS A 291 -6.30 4.18 -11.85
C LYS A 291 -5.63 3.19 -12.80
N GLY A 292 -4.55 3.63 -13.45
CA GLY A 292 -3.72 2.81 -14.34
C GLY A 292 -3.04 1.66 -13.60
N PHE A 293 -2.55 1.90 -12.38
CA PHE A 293 -1.97 0.89 -11.51
C PHE A 293 -2.95 -0.28 -11.25
N ILE A 294 -4.17 0.02 -10.80
CA ILE A 294 -5.16 -1.01 -10.43
C ILE A 294 -5.81 -1.65 -11.66
N SER A 295 -6.13 -0.86 -12.69
CA SER A 295 -6.93 -1.34 -13.82
C SER A 295 -6.12 -1.87 -15.00
N GLN A 296 -4.84 -1.52 -15.11
CA GLN A 296 -4.00 -1.89 -16.26
C GLN A 296 -2.73 -2.63 -15.82
N LEU A 297 -1.91 -2.03 -14.96
CA LEU A 297 -0.61 -2.60 -14.58
C LEU A 297 -0.79 -3.91 -13.82
N LEU A 298 -1.57 -3.91 -12.74
CA LEU A 298 -1.77 -5.08 -11.89
C LEU A 298 -2.39 -6.27 -12.68
N PRO A 299 -3.46 -6.10 -13.48
CA PRO A 299 -3.99 -7.20 -14.30
C PRO A 299 -3.01 -7.69 -15.36
N THR A 300 -2.20 -6.80 -15.97
CA THR A 300 -1.21 -7.18 -16.98
C THR A 300 -0.08 -8.02 -16.36
N VAL A 301 0.44 -7.59 -15.22
CA VAL A 301 1.46 -8.33 -14.46
C VAL A 301 0.91 -9.70 -14.03
N PHE A 302 -0.32 -9.75 -13.53
CA PHE A 302 -0.97 -11.00 -13.17
C PHE A 302 -1.12 -11.95 -14.37
N LYS A 303 -1.62 -11.47 -15.52
CA LYS A 303 -1.77 -12.27 -16.76
C LYS A 303 -0.43 -12.77 -17.31
N SER A 304 0.66 -12.05 -17.05
CA SER A 304 2.01 -12.48 -17.44
C SER A 304 2.66 -13.51 -16.51
N HIS A 305 1.99 -13.88 -15.41
CA HIS A 305 2.51 -14.76 -14.36
C HIS A 305 3.82 -14.25 -13.72
N ALA A 306 4.00 -12.93 -13.65
CA ALA A 306 5.18 -12.31 -13.05
C ALA A 306 5.01 -12.16 -11.53
N TRP A 307 5.07 -13.27 -10.79
CA TRP A 307 4.76 -13.34 -9.35
C TRP A 307 5.63 -12.44 -8.47
N GLY A 308 6.93 -12.30 -8.80
CA GLY A 308 7.84 -11.41 -8.05
C GLY A 308 7.49 -9.93 -8.21
N ILE A 309 7.10 -9.51 -9.42
CA ILE A 309 6.64 -8.14 -9.68
C ILE A 309 5.28 -7.94 -9.01
N LEU A 310 4.36 -8.90 -9.12
CA LEU A 310 3.07 -8.83 -8.45
C LEU A 310 3.25 -8.64 -6.93
N HIS A 311 4.09 -9.44 -6.29
CA HIS A 311 4.41 -9.32 -4.86
C HIS A 311 4.92 -7.91 -4.53
N THR A 312 5.82 -7.37 -5.37
CA THR A 312 6.35 -6.00 -5.24
C THR A 312 5.23 -4.95 -5.27
N LEU A 313 4.28 -5.07 -6.20
CA LEU A 313 3.20 -4.09 -6.35
C LEU A 313 2.22 -4.14 -5.17
N LEU A 314 1.90 -5.33 -4.66
CA LEU A 314 1.02 -5.49 -3.49
C LEU A 314 1.69 -5.03 -2.19
N GLU A 315 2.98 -5.33 -2.03
CA GLU A 315 3.78 -4.86 -0.90
C GLU A 315 3.90 -3.33 -0.92
N MET A 316 4.21 -2.74 -2.08
CA MET A 316 4.24 -1.29 -2.26
C MET A 316 2.88 -0.67 -1.88
N PHE A 317 1.77 -1.28 -2.30
CA PHE A 317 0.45 -0.79 -1.93
C PHE A 317 0.25 -0.81 -0.40
N SER A 318 0.63 -1.92 0.26
CA SER A 318 0.43 -2.10 1.70
C SER A 318 1.21 -1.13 2.58
N TYR A 319 2.42 -0.72 2.16
CA TYR A 319 3.36 0.02 3.02
C TYR A 319 3.70 1.43 2.56
N ARG A 320 3.21 1.86 1.39
CA ARG A 320 3.49 3.20 0.83
C ARG A 320 2.25 3.99 0.45
N MET A 321 1.07 3.36 0.35
CA MET A 321 -0.13 4.02 -0.15
C MET A 321 -1.08 4.35 1.01
N HIS A 322 -1.19 5.65 1.34
CA HIS A 322 -2.01 6.13 2.47
C HIS A 322 -3.35 6.74 2.01
N HIS A 323 -3.34 7.61 1.00
CA HIS A 323 -4.52 8.37 0.56
C HIS A 323 -5.12 7.87 -0.75
N ILE A 324 -5.65 6.65 -0.76
CA ILE A 324 -6.30 6.06 -1.94
C ILE A 324 -7.81 6.18 -1.83
N GLN A 325 -8.51 6.56 -2.90
CA GLN A 325 -9.96 6.67 -2.85
C GLN A 325 -10.63 5.30 -2.56
N PRO A 326 -11.77 5.26 -1.85
CA PRO A 326 -12.35 4.00 -1.37
C PRO A 326 -12.72 3.02 -2.48
N HIS A 327 -13.21 3.53 -3.61
CA HIS A 327 -13.59 2.69 -4.74
C HIS A 327 -12.39 1.94 -5.36
N TYR A 328 -11.20 2.56 -5.37
CA TYR A 328 -9.95 1.92 -5.80
C TYR A 328 -9.50 0.84 -4.81
N ARG A 329 -9.64 1.09 -3.50
CA ARG A 329 -9.35 0.08 -2.46
C ARG A 329 -10.24 -1.15 -2.63
N VAL A 330 -11.54 -0.95 -2.88
CA VAL A 330 -12.50 -2.04 -3.10
C VAL A 330 -12.25 -2.76 -4.43
N GLN A 331 -11.86 -2.05 -5.49
CA GLN A 331 -11.44 -2.68 -6.74
C GLN A 331 -10.20 -3.57 -6.54
N LEU A 332 -9.18 -3.08 -5.81
CA LEU A 332 -8.02 -3.90 -5.47
C LEU A 332 -8.41 -5.11 -4.62
N LEU A 333 -9.30 -4.94 -3.63
CA LEU A 333 -9.80 -6.03 -2.80
C LEU A 333 -10.45 -7.15 -3.65
N SER A 334 -11.26 -6.77 -4.66
CA SER A 334 -11.84 -7.74 -5.60
C SER A 334 -10.79 -8.49 -6.42
N HIS A 335 -9.73 -7.80 -6.84
CA HIS A 335 -8.59 -8.44 -7.51
C HIS A 335 -7.86 -9.40 -6.57
N LEU A 336 -7.70 -9.07 -5.28
CA LEU A 336 -7.02 -9.94 -4.32
C LEU A 336 -7.82 -11.23 -4.06
N HIS A 337 -9.14 -11.14 -3.91
CA HIS A 337 -9.99 -12.33 -3.74
C HIS A 337 -9.97 -13.24 -4.97
N SER A 338 -10.06 -12.68 -6.17
CA SER A 338 -9.93 -13.47 -7.41
C SER A 338 -8.53 -14.07 -7.57
N LEU A 339 -7.48 -13.38 -7.14
CA LEU A 339 -6.10 -13.85 -7.21
C LEU A 339 -5.79 -14.96 -6.19
N ALA A 340 -6.33 -14.85 -4.98
CA ALA A 340 -6.22 -15.90 -3.96
C ALA A 340 -6.92 -17.18 -4.42
N ALA A 341 -7.95 -17.08 -5.27
CA ALA A 341 -8.69 -18.22 -5.79
C ALA A 341 -7.90 -19.09 -6.79
N VAL A 342 -6.80 -18.58 -7.35
CA VAL A 342 -6.05 -19.19 -8.45
C VAL A 342 -5.03 -20.21 -7.94
N PRO A 343 -5.02 -21.48 -8.39
CA PRO A 343 -4.11 -22.51 -7.86
C PRO A 343 -2.61 -22.17 -7.99
N GLN A 344 -2.23 -21.44 -9.04
CA GLN A 344 -0.85 -21.06 -9.32
C GLN A 344 -0.28 -20.06 -8.29
N THR A 345 -1.11 -19.47 -7.42
CA THR A 345 -0.67 -18.56 -6.36
C THR A 345 -0.42 -19.26 -5.02
N ASN A 346 -0.45 -20.60 -4.99
CA ASN A 346 -0.23 -21.43 -3.80
C ASN A 346 1.24 -21.48 -3.34
N GLN A 347 1.88 -20.32 -3.20
CA GLN A 347 3.22 -20.11 -2.68
C GLN A 347 3.10 -19.39 -1.33
N ASN A 348 3.81 -19.86 -0.30
CA ASN A 348 3.71 -19.34 1.08
C ASN A 348 3.79 -17.80 1.16
N GLN A 349 4.83 -17.23 0.57
CA GLN A 349 5.07 -15.78 0.59
C GLN A 349 3.99 -14.99 -0.18
N LEU A 350 3.54 -15.50 -1.34
CA LEU A 350 2.54 -14.80 -2.14
C LEU A 350 1.16 -14.83 -1.47
N HIS A 351 0.75 -15.99 -0.94
CA HIS A 351 -0.50 -16.14 -0.21
C HIS A 351 -0.54 -15.23 1.02
N LEU A 352 0.54 -15.20 1.80
CA LEU A 352 0.69 -14.29 2.95
C LEU A 352 0.58 -12.81 2.54
N CYS A 353 1.23 -12.42 1.44
CA CYS A 353 1.19 -11.05 0.93
C CYS A 353 -0.22 -10.63 0.50
N VAL A 354 -0.94 -11.49 -0.23
CA VAL A 354 -2.31 -11.24 -0.70
C VAL A 354 -3.27 -11.06 0.48
N GLU A 355 -3.21 -11.95 1.46
CA GLU A 355 -4.10 -11.90 2.62
C GLU A 355 -3.76 -10.75 3.57
N SER A 356 -2.48 -10.47 3.81
CA SER A 356 -2.06 -9.30 4.61
C SER A 356 -2.47 -7.98 3.94
N THR A 357 -2.35 -7.87 2.62
CA THR A 357 -2.81 -6.70 1.87
C THR A 357 -4.33 -6.54 1.96
N ALA A 358 -5.08 -7.63 1.80
CA ALA A 358 -6.55 -7.61 1.93
C ALA A 358 -6.99 -7.21 3.35
N LEU A 359 -6.32 -7.74 4.39
CA LEU A 359 -6.61 -7.38 5.78
C LEU A 359 -6.42 -5.88 6.02
N ARG A 360 -5.33 -5.30 5.52
CA ARG A 360 -5.09 -3.84 5.59
C ARG A 360 -6.17 -3.04 4.87
N LEU A 361 -6.55 -3.45 3.67
CA LEU A 361 -7.60 -2.78 2.90
C LEU A 361 -8.92 -2.77 3.65
N ILE A 362 -9.33 -3.91 4.19
CA ILE A 362 -10.59 -4.08 4.92
C ILE A 362 -10.58 -3.23 6.19
N THR A 363 -9.57 -3.41 7.05
CA THR A 363 -9.47 -2.72 8.34
C THR A 363 -9.37 -1.19 8.19
N ALA A 364 -8.75 -0.70 7.11
CA ALA A 364 -8.57 0.71 6.83
C ALA A 364 -9.77 1.41 6.15
N LEU A 365 -10.89 0.74 5.85
CA LEU A 365 -12.06 1.42 5.24
C LEU A 365 -12.68 2.44 6.21
N GLY A 366 -12.85 3.70 5.81
CA GLY A 366 -13.52 4.70 6.65
C GLY A 366 -14.98 4.33 6.93
N SER A 367 -15.51 4.66 8.12
CA SER A 367 -16.88 4.28 8.51
C SER A 367 -17.94 4.77 7.50
N SER A 368 -17.81 6.00 7.01
CA SER A 368 -18.69 6.58 5.97
C SER A 368 -18.41 6.04 4.56
N GLU A 369 -17.29 5.36 4.35
CA GLU A 369 -16.89 4.84 3.04
C GLU A 369 -17.52 3.46 2.76
N VAL A 370 -17.80 2.67 3.80
CA VAL A 370 -18.22 1.26 3.65
C VAL A 370 -19.54 1.15 2.87
N GLN A 371 -20.61 1.77 3.35
CA GLN A 371 -21.93 1.68 2.72
C GLN A 371 -21.92 2.04 1.22
N PRO A 372 -21.44 3.24 0.80
CA PRO A 372 -21.55 3.65 -0.60
C PRO A 372 -20.69 2.80 -1.55
N GLN A 373 -19.62 2.15 -1.07
CA GLN A 373 -18.82 1.25 -1.91
C GLN A 373 -19.43 -0.14 -2.02
N PHE A 374 -19.84 -0.75 -0.90
CA PHE A 374 -20.34 -2.14 -0.90
C PHE A 374 -21.74 -2.27 -1.49
N THR A 375 -22.58 -1.24 -1.38
CA THR A 375 -23.91 -1.20 -2.01
C THR A 375 -23.84 -1.40 -3.53
N ARG A 376 -22.73 -1.00 -4.18
CA ARG A 376 -22.54 -1.16 -5.63
C ARG A 376 -22.39 -2.62 -6.06
N PHE A 377 -22.10 -3.54 -5.14
CA PHE A 377 -21.84 -4.95 -5.41
C PHE A 377 -22.98 -5.86 -4.99
N LEU A 378 -24.16 -5.33 -4.63
CA LEU A 378 -25.33 -6.13 -4.22
C LEU A 378 -25.79 -7.12 -5.28
N SER A 379 -25.62 -6.80 -6.57
CA SER A 379 -25.96 -7.72 -7.66
C SER A 379 -25.07 -8.94 -7.74
N ASP A 380 -23.79 -8.82 -7.34
CA ASP A 380 -22.83 -9.91 -7.30
C ASP A 380 -21.80 -9.71 -6.17
N PRO A 381 -22.21 -9.97 -4.91
CA PRO A 381 -21.36 -9.72 -3.75
C PRO A 381 -20.14 -10.65 -3.70
N LYS A 382 -20.13 -11.75 -4.48
CA LYS A 382 -19.04 -12.73 -4.50
C LYS A 382 -17.71 -12.13 -4.95
N THR A 383 -17.76 -11.05 -5.74
CA THR A 383 -16.58 -10.37 -6.29
C THR A 383 -15.74 -9.65 -5.22
N VAL A 384 -16.36 -9.21 -4.13
CA VAL A 384 -15.70 -8.43 -3.05
C VAL A 384 -15.52 -9.24 -1.77
N LEU A 385 -15.83 -10.54 -1.80
CA LEU A 385 -15.79 -11.42 -0.64
C LEU A 385 -14.77 -12.54 -0.83
N SER A 386 -14.24 -13.02 0.29
CA SER A 386 -13.35 -14.17 0.30
C SER A 386 -14.16 -15.47 0.22
N ALA A 387 -13.73 -16.41 -0.63
CA ALA A 387 -14.36 -17.73 -0.73
C ALA A 387 -13.92 -18.71 0.37
N GLU A 388 -12.69 -18.58 0.89
CA GLU A 388 -12.08 -19.57 1.80
C GLU A 388 -11.48 -18.96 3.07
N SER A 389 -10.96 -17.74 3.03
CA SER A 389 -10.40 -17.08 4.22
C SER A 389 -11.53 -16.54 5.10
N GLU A 390 -11.82 -17.29 6.17
CA GLU A 390 -12.75 -16.91 7.23
C GLU A 390 -12.28 -15.63 7.93
N GLU A 391 -10.97 -15.49 8.18
CA GLU A 391 -10.39 -14.36 8.90
C GLU A 391 -10.64 -13.03 8.17
N LEU A 392 -10.50 -12.99 6.84
CA LEU A 392 -10.80 -11.78 6.05
C LEU A 392 -12.29 -11.44 6.09
N ASN A 393 -13.17 -12.43 5.95
CA ASN A 393 -14.62 -12.20 6.01
C ASN A 393 -15.07 -11.75 7.41
N ARG A 394 -14.44 -12.28 8.48
CA ARG A 394 -14.65 -11.82 9.86
C ARG A 394 -14.15 -10.41 10.08
N ALA A 395 -12.96 -10.07 9.57
CA ALA A 395 -12.45 -8.70 9.60
C ALA A 395 -13.37 -7.72 8.85
N LEU A 396 -13.98 -8.17 7.75
CA LEU A 396 -14.98 -7.37 7.04
C LEU A 396 -16.21 -7.16 7.91
N ILE A 397 -16.78 -8.20 8.52
CA ILE A 397 -17.93 -8.09 9.44
C ILE A 397 -17.64 -7.12 10.58
N LEU A 398 -16.46 -7.20 11.21
CA LEU A 398 -16.05 -6.24 12.25
C LEU A 398 -16.00 -4.81 11.73
N THR A 399 -15.55 -4.63 10.50
CA THR A 399 -15.52 -3.33 9.82
C THR A 399 -16.94 -2.83 9.53
N LEU A 400 -17.86 -3.71 9.11
CA LEU A 400 -19.28 -3.38 8.93
C LEU A 400 -19.91 -2.97 10.27
N ALA A 401 -19.62 -3.70 11.35
CA ALA A 401 -20.14 -3.42 12.69
C ALA A 401 -19.74 -2.03 13.17
N ARG A 402 -18.44 -1.68 13.10
CA ARG A 402 -18.02 -0.32 13.49
C ARG A 402 -18.54 0.75 12.54
N ALA A 403 -18.60 0.48 11.25
CA ALA A 403 -19.02 1.47 10.26
C ALA A 403 -20.48 1.86 10.48
N THR A 404 -21.35 0.85 10.60
CA THR A 404 -22.79 1.05 10.84
C THR A 404 -23.08 1.63 12.23
N HIS A 405 -22.24 1.33 13.23
CA HIS A 405 -22.31 1.96 14.54
C HIS A 405 -21.94 3.45 14.49
N VAL A 406 -20.78 3.80 13.92
CA VAL A 406 -20.28 5.19 13.88
C VAL A 406 -21.14 6.10 12.99
N THR A 407 -21.77 5.56 11.95
CA THR A 407 -22.66 6.34 11.07
C THR A 407 -24.12 6.29 11.50
N ASP A 408 -24.43 5.70 12.66
CA ASP A 408 -25.79 5.53 13.18
C ASP A 408 -26.76 4.87 12.18
N PHE A 409 -26.25 4.01 11.30
CA PHE A 409 -26.98 3.49 10.14
C PHE A 409 -28.26 2.72 10.53
N PHE A 410 -28.21 2.00 11.65
CA PHE A 410 -29.34 1.20 12.15
C PHE A 410 -30.21 1.93 13.17
N THR A 411 -29.93 3.20 13.50
CA THR A 411 -30.79 3.94 14.43
C THR A 411 -32.20 4.10 13.84
N GLY A 412 -33.20 3.59 14.54
CA GLY A 412 -34.60 3.56 14.08
C GLY A 412 -34.97 2.39 13.15
N SER A 413 -34.06 1.45 12.89
CA SER A 413 -34.34 0.21 12.15
C SER A 413 -33.96 -1.02 12.97
N ASP A 414 -34.96 -1.77 13.42
CA ASP A 414 -34.75 -2.98 14.24
C ASP A 414 -34.39 -4.24 13.43
N SER A 415 -34.46 -4.15 12.09
CA SER A 415 -34.27 -5.27 11.19
C SER A 415 -33.18 -5.01 10.16
N ILE A 416 -32.38 -6.05 9.89
CA ILE A 416 -31.40 -6.04 8.79
C ILE A 416 -32.07 -6.26 7.43
N GLN A 417 -33.33 -6.69 7.41
CA GLN A 417 -34.04 -7.02 6.16
C GLN A 417 -34.24 -5.78 5.30
N GLY A 418 -34.00 -5.92 3.99
CA GLY A 418 -34.08 -4.81 3.03
C GLY A 418 -32.86 -3.89 3.01
N THR A 419 -31.87 -4.12 3.88
CA THR A 419 -30.61 -3.36 3.88
C THR A 419 -29.53 -4.04 3.02
N TRP A 420 -28.56 -3.26 2.56
CA TRP A 420 -27.41 -3.75 1.79
C TRP A 420 -26.53 -4.75 2.58
N CYS A 421 -26.60 -4.74 3.91
CA CYS A 421 -25.82 -5.65 4.75
C CYS A 421 -26.29 -7.10 4.63
N LYS A 422 -27.59 -7.35 4.43
CA LYS A 422 -28.17 -8.70 4.45
C LYS A 422 -27.52 -9.61 3.40
N ASP A 423 -27.50 -9.18 2.14
CA ASP A 423 -27.02 -10.03 1.03
C ASP A 423 -25.52 -10.30 1.14
N ILE A 424 -24.75 -9.32 1.63
CA ILE A 424 -23.32 -9.46 1.90
C ILE A 424 -23.10 -10.50 3.00
N LEU A 425 -23.76 -10.35 4.15
CA LEU A 425 -23.59 -11.27 5.28
C LEU A 425 -24.08 -12.68 4.95
N GLN A 426 -25.20 -12.81 4.24
CA GLN A 426 -25.71 -14.10 3.80
C GLN A 426 -24.73 -14.81 2.86
N THR A 427 -24.08 -14.05 1.96
CA THR A 427 -23.04 -14.59 1.07
C THR A 427 -21.81 -15.00 1.87
N ILE A 428 -21.38 -14.20 2.86
CA ILE A 428 -20.28 -14.57 3.77
C ILE A 428 -20.58 -15.89 4.50
N MET A 429 -21.80 -16.05 5.04
CA MET A 429 -22.21 -17.28 5.72
C MET A 429 -22.21 -18.50 4.78
N SER A 430 -22.45 -18.29 3.48
CA SER A 430 -22.41 -19.39 2.50
C SER A 430 -20.98 -19.85 2.17
N PHE A 431 -20.00 -18.96 2.19
CA PHE A 431 -18.60 -19.27 1.87
C PHE A 431 -17.81 -19.72 3.10
N THR A 432 -17.90 -18.96 4.18
CA THR A 432 -17.14 -19.19 5.42
C THR A 432 -18.11 -19.14 6.60
N PRO A 433 -18.92 -20.18 6.82
CA PRO A 433 -19.87 -20.23 7.94
C PRO A 433 -19.11 -20.18 9.27
N HIS A 434 -19.51 -19.28 10.17
CA HIS A 434 -18.85 -19.10 11.46
C HIS A 434 -19.78 -18.50 12.52
N ASN A 435 -19.37 -18.64 13.78
CA ASN A 435 -20.04 -18.04 14.93
C ASN A 435 -19.22 -16.88 15.51
N TRP A 436 -19.88 -15.99 16.24
CA TRP A 436 -19.26 -14.94 17.04
C TRP A 436 -19.42 -15.25 18.52
N ALA A 437 -18.34 -15.03 19.29
CA ALA A 437 -18.41 -15.14 20.74
C ALA A 437 -19.36 -14.09 21.31
N SER A 438 -19.98 -14.39 22.45
CA SER A 438 -21.00 -13.56 23.08
C SER A 438 -20.50 -12.16 23.42
N HIS A 439 -19.27 -12.03 23.93
CA HIS A 439 -18.67 -10.73 24.27
C HIS A 439 -18.49 -9.84 23.04
N THR A 440 -17.99 -10.38 21.93
CA THR A 440 -17.86 -9.61 20.68
C THR A 440 -19.21 -9.31 20.04
N LEU A 441 -20.11 -10.30 19.98
CA LEU A 441 -21.43 -10.15 19.36
C LEU A 441 -22.28 -9.11 20.10
N SER A 442 -22.15 -9.03 21.43
CA SER A 442 -22.87 -8.04 22.24
C SER A 442 -22.54 -6.59 21.89
N CYS A 443 -21.36 -6.35 21.31
CA CYS A 443 -20.92 -5.02 20.88
C CYS A 443 -21.42 -4.64 19.47
N PHE A 444 -21.99 -5.57 18.71
CA PHE A 444 -22.51 -5.27 17.37
C PHE A 444 -23.84 -4.50 17.46
N PRO A 445 -24.20 -3.70 16.44
CA PRO A 445 -25.56 -3.17 16.31
C PRO A 445 -26.63 -4.27 16.37
N ALA A 446 -27.75 -3.99 17.02
CA ALA A 446 -28.80 -4.98 17.31
C ALA A 446 -29.28 -5.79 16.07
N PRO A 447 -29.49 -5.19 14.88
CA PRO A 447 -29.87 -5.95 13.68
C PRO A 447 -28.83 -6.99 13.25
N LEU A 448 -27.54 -6.70 13.44
CA LEU A 448 -26.46 -7.68 13.17
C LEU A 448 -26.48 -8.81 14.20
N GLN A 449 -26.75 -8.50 15.47
CA GLN A 449 -26.87 -9.53 16.51
C GLN A 449 -28.00 -10.51 16.19
N VAL A 450 -29.16 -9.99 15.76
CA VAL A 450 -30.33 -10.81 15.39
C VAL A 450 -29.98 -11.73 14.21
N PHE A 451 -29.28 -11.22 13.19
CA PHE A 451 -28.83 -12.02 12.06
C PHE A 451 -27.96 -13.21 12.50
N PHE A 452 -26.91 -12.98 13.28
CA PHE A 452 -26.02 -14.07 13.72
C PHE A 452 -26.67 -15.04 14.70
N LYS A 453 -27.66 -14.60 15.49
CA LYS A 453 -28.47 -15.50 16.34
C LYS A 453 -29.37 -16.42 15.52
N GLN A 454 -29.89 -15.96 14.38
CA GLN A 454 -30.73 -16.75 13.47
C GLN A 454 -29.91 -17.70 12.60
N ASN A 455 -28.74 -17.26 12.15
CA ASN A 455 -27.85 -18.00 11.26
C ASN A 455 -26.71 -18.72 12.02
N ASN A 456 -27.03 -19.44 13.09
CA ASN A 456 -26.04 -20.13 13.92
C ASN A 456 -25.47 -21.38 13.22
N VAL A 457 -24.17 -21.62 13.39
CA VAL A 457 -23.46 -22.75 12.78
C VAL A 457 -23.10 -23.78 13.86
N PRO A 458 -23.38 -25.08 13.67
CA PRO A 458 -22.96 -26.09 14.64
C PRO A 458 -21.43 -26.20 14.67
N GLN A 459 -20.84 -26.08 15.86
CA GLN A 459 -19.39 -26.19 16.06
C GLN A 459 -19.02 -27.60 16.51
N GLU A 460 -17.89 -28.12 16.03
CA GLU A 460 -17.33 -29.38 16.52
C GLU A 460 -17.07 -29.30 18.02
N SER A 461 -17.46 -30.34 18.77
CA SER A 461 -17.22 -30.36 20.20
C SER A 461 -15.73 -30.52 20.52
N ARG A 462 -15.28 -29.86 21.59
CA ARG A 462 -13.88 -29.94 22.08
C ARG A 462 -13.41 -31.38 22.29
N PHE A 463 -14.29 -32.23 22.81
CA PHE A 463 -14.00 -33.64 23.04
C PHE A 463 -13.75 -34.39 21.73
N ASN A 464 -14.55 -34.11 20.69
CA ASN A 464 -14.38 -34.72 19.38
C ASN A 464 -13.07 -34.27 18.74
N LEU A 465 -12.73 -32.98 18.80
CA LEU A 465 -11.47 -32.46 18.27
C LEU A 465 -10.27 -33.16 18.93
N LYS A 466 -10.25 -33.23 20.27
CA LYS A 466 -9.19 -33.93 21.01
C LYS A 466 -9.11 -35.41 20.63
N LYS A 467 -10.25 -36.09 20.59
CA LYS A 467 -10.33 -37.52 20.22
C LYS A 467 -9.77 -37.75 18.80
N ASN A 468 -10.18 -36.93 17.84
CA ASN A 468 -9.73 -37.02 16.45
C ASN A 468 -8.22 -36.79 16.33
N VAL A 469 -7.66 -35.80 17.05
CA VAL A 469 -6.21 -35.56 17.07
C VAL A 469 -5.45 -36.75 17.65
N GLU A 470 -5.91 -37.33 18.76
CA GLU A 470 -5.25 -38.50 19.36
C GLU A 470 -5.36 -39.76 18.48
N GLU A 471 -6.50 -39.95 17.79
CA GLU A 471 -6.69 -41.07 16.86
C GLU A 471 -5.80 -40.93 15.61
N GLU A 472 -5.76 -39.75 14.99
CA GLU A 472 -4.89 -39.49 13.84
C GLU A 472 -3.40 -39.52 14.23
N TYR A 473 -3.04 -39.08 15.42
CA TYR A 473 -1.68 -39.20 15.93
C TYR A 473 -1.29 -40.67 16.21
N ARG A 474 -2.23 -41.50 16.70
CA ARG A 474 -2.01 -42.94 16.81
C ARG A 474 -1.82 -43.59 15.45
N LYS A 475 -2.59 -43.17 14.43
CA LYS A 475 -2.39 -43.61 13.04
C LYS A 475 -1.01 -43.23 12.53
N TRP A 476 -0.58 -41.97 12.74
CA TRP A 476 0.75 -41.49 12.38
C TRP A 476 1.85 -42.40 12.94
N LYS A 477 1.76 -42.78 14.22
CA LYS A 477 2.74 -43.67 14.87
C LYS A 477 2.69 -45.13 14.36
N SER A 478 1.56 -45.57 13.82
CA SER A 478 1.35 -46.95 13.36
C SER A 478 1.68 -47.17 11.88
N MET A 479 1.62 -46.12 11.06
CA MET A 479 1.90 -46.21 9.62
C MET A 479 3.41 -46.25 9.38
N THR A 480 3.84 -47.12 8.46
CA THR A 480 5.26 -47.31 8.12
C THR A 480 5.59 -46.91 6.68
N ASN A 481 4.61 -46.91 5.77
CA ASN A 481 4.80 -46.53 4.38
C ASN A 481 4.72 -45.01 4.20
N GLU A 482 5.82 -44.38 3.81
CA GLU A 482 5.92 -42.92 3.65
C GLU A 482 4.91 -42.35 2.65
N ASN A 483 4.68 -43.03 1.52
CA ASN A 483 3.76 -42.54 0.50
C ASN A 483 2.30 -42.52 0.98
N ASP A 484 1.92 -43.51 1.78
CA ASP A 484 0.59 -43.61 2.36
C ASP A 484 0.41 -42.54 3.44
N ILE A 485 1.44 -42.31 4.28
CA ILE A 485 1.44 -41.23 5.29
C ILE A 485 1.25 -39.88 4.59
N ILE A 486 2.08 -39.59 3.58
CA ILE A 486 2.00 -38.30 2.87
C ILE A 486 0.61 -38.13 2.25
N THR A 487 0.09 -39.17 1.59
CA THR A 487 -1.21 -39.09 0.90
C THR A 487 -2.38 -38.93 1.87
N HIS A 488 -2.36 -39.65 3.00
CA HIS A 488 -3.40 -39.59 4.03
C HIS A 488 -3.43 -38.23 4.72
N PHE A 489 -2.27 -37.75 5.21
CA PHE A 489 -2.19 -36.51 5.98
C PHE A 489 -2.16 -35.23 5.15
N SER A 490 -2.05 -35.32 3.82
CA SER A 490 -2.17 -34.18 2.90
C SER A 490 -3.46 -34.21 2.06
N MET A 491 -4.42 -35.09 2.36
CA MET A 491 -5.61 -35.26 1.53
C MET A 491 -6.52 -34.03 1.62
N GLN A 492 -6.89 -33.45 0.46
CA GLN A 492 -7.82 -32.33 0.42
C GLN A 492 -9.22 -32.75 0.92
N GLY A 493 -9.82 -31.92 1.76
CA GLY A 493 -11.13 -32.20 2.38
C GLY A 493 -11.07 -33.10 3.62
N SER A 494 -9.89 -33.64 3.99
CA SER A 494 -9.73 -34.29 5.29
C SER A 494 -9.75 -33.27 6.44
N PRO A 495 -10.05 -33.69 7.69
CA PRO A 495 -9.96 -32.80 8.85
C PRO A 495 -8.56 -32.18 8.96
N PRO A 496 -8.45 -30.83 9.06
CA PRO A 496 -7.17 -30.14 8.98
C PRO A 496 -6.40 -30.19 10.32
N LEU A 497 -5.97 -31.39 10.72
CA LEU A 497 -5.39 -31.64 12.06
C LEU A 497 -3.86 -31.63 12.08
N PHE A 498 -3.21 -31.51 10.92
CA PHE A 498 -1.76 -31.73 10.81
C PHE A 498 -0.89 -30.85 11.71
N LEU A 499 -1.23 -29.57 11.93
CA LEU A 499 -0.50 -28.72 12.88
C LEU A 499 -0.64 -29.22 14.33
N CYS A 500 -1.80 -29.75 14.70
CA CYS A 500 -2.00 -30.42 16.00
C CYS A 500 -1.13 -31.68 16.11
N LEU A 501 -0.93 -32.41 15.01
CA LEU A 501 -0.05 -33.58 14.98
C LEU A 501 1.42 -33.18 15.15
N LEU A 502 1.89 -32.13 14.47
CA LEU A 502 3.25 -31.61 14.65
C LEU A 502 3.49 -31.16 16.09
N TRP A 503 2.50 -30.49 16.71
CA TRP A 503 2.53 -30.18 18.13
C TRP A 503 2.66 -31.43 19.00
N LYS A 504 1.88 -32.48 18.73
CA LYS A 504 1.94 -33.75 19.47
C LYS A 504 3.28 -34.46 19.31
N MET A 505 3.86 -34.44 18.11
CA MET A 505 5.20 -34.97 17.85
C MET A 505 6.23 -34.23 18.71
N LEU A 506 6.26 -32.90 18.64
CA LEU A 506 7.19 -32.10 19.45
C LEU A 506 6.97 -32.28 20.96
N LEU A 507 5.74 -32.51 21.40
CA LEU A 507 5.43 -32.72 22.81
C LEU A 507 5.89 -34.08 23.36
N GLU A 508 5.85 -35.15 22.55
CA GLU A 508 6.21 -36.51 22.99
C GLU A 508 7.66 -36.88 22.64
N THR A 509 8.14 -36.49 21.45
CA THR A 509 9.44 -36.92 20.91
C THR A 509 10.45 -35.78 20.78
N ASP A 510 10.08 -34.52 21.04
CA ASP A 510 10.94 -33.34 20.87
C ASP A 510 11.53 -33.15 19.45
N HIS A 511 11.08 -33.93 18.47
CA HIS A 511 11.53 -33.88 17.09
C HIS A 511 10.41 -34.21 16.10
N ILE A 512 10.53 -33.70 14.87
CA ILE A 512 9.65 -34.01 13.74
C ILE A 512 10.46 -34.82 12.71
N ASN A 513 9.81 -35.79 12.06
CA ASN A 513 10.45 -36.61 11.02
C ASN A 513 10.43 -35.89 9.66
N GLN A 514 11.28 -36.31 8.72
CA GLN A 514 11.35 -35.76 7.35
C GLN A 514 9.98 -35.79 6.63
N ILE A 515 9.19 -36.82 6.87
CA ILE A 515 7.84 -36.99 6.31
C ILE A 515 6.93 -35.82 6.73
N GLY A 516 7.13 -35.28 7.95
CA GLY A 516 6.35 -34.15 8.45
C GLY A 516 6.52 -32.89 7.60
N TYR A 517 7.75 -32.62 7.15
CA TYR A 517 8.03 -31.54 6.21
C TYR A 517 7.35 -31.80 4.84
N ARG A 518 7.45 -33.02 4.31
CA ARG A 518 6.84 -33.39 3.02
C ARG A 518 5.31 -33.27 3.01
N VAL A 519 4.66 -33.57 4.13
CA VAL A 519 3.22 -33.36 4.28
C VAL A 519 2.87 -31.87 4.23
N LEU A 520 3.60 -31.00 4.96
CA LEU A 520 3.38 -29.55 4.91
C LEU A 520 3.58 -28.99 3.49
N GLU A 521 4.63 -29.43 2.81
CA GLU A 521 4.92 -29.06 1.42
C GLU A 521 3.77 -29.44 0.48
N ARG A 522 3.16 -30.61 0.68
CA ARG A 522 2.04 -31.10 -0.15
C ARG A 522 0.69 -30.48 0.19
N ILE A 523 0.43 -30.10 1.45
CA ILE A 523 -0.78 -29.35 1.85
C ILE A 523 -0.82 -27.99 1.13
N GLY A 524 0.30 -27.29 1.11
CA GLY A 524 0.44 -25.97 0.49
C GLY A 524 -0.15 -24.82 1.32
N ALA A 525 0.30 -23.61 1.02
CA ALA A 525 0.03 -22.39 1.80
C ALA A 525 -1.46 -22.13 2.06
N ARG A 526 -2.28 -22.33 1.02
CA ARG A 526 -3.70 -21.97 1.04
C ARG A 526 -4.54 -22.90 1.92
N ALA A 527 -4.30 -24.21 1.84
CA ALA A 527 -5.00 -25.17 2.69
C ALA A 527 -4.46 -25.14 4.13
N LEU A 528 -3.19 -24.76 4.32
CA LEU A 528 -2.54 -24.68 5.64
C LEU A 528 -3.28 -23.75 6.60
N VAL A 529 -3.94 -22.69 6.11
CA VAL A 529 -4.67 -21.75 6.97
C VAL A 529 -5.80 -22.44 7.75
N ALA A 530 -6.46 -23.45 7.15
CA ALA A 530 -7.45 -24.26 7.85
C ALA A 530 -6.81 -25.08 8.98
N HIS A 531 -5.59 -25.58 8.78
CA HIS A 531 -4.85 -26.27 9.83
C HIS A 531 -4.44 -25.33 10.97
N VAL A 532 -4.07 -24.08 10.67
CA VAL A 532 -3.79 -23.07 11.71
C VAL A 532 -5.04 -22.76 12.51
N ARG A 533 -6.21 -22.68 11.85
CA ARG A 533 -7.49 -22.39 12.50
C ARG A 533 -7.90 -23.48 13.48
N THR A 534 -7.86 -24.74 13.06
CA THR A 534 -8.17 -25.87 13.94
C THR A 534 -7.09 -26.07 15.01
N PHE A 535 -5.84 -25.74 14.70
CA PHE A 535 -4.77 -25.73 15.69
C PHE A 535 -5.00 -24.68 16.77
N ALA A 536 -5.52 -23.49 16.44
CA ALA A 536 -5.90 -22.48 17.43
C ALA A 536 -6.95 -23.02 18.42
N ASP A 537 -7.99 -23.69 17.92
CA ASP A 537 -9.01 -24.32 18.78
C ASP A 537 -8.41 -25.43 19.67
N PHE A 538 -7.50 -26.23 19.11
CA PHE A 538 -6.80 -27.30 19.84
C PHE A 538 -5.88 -26.75 20.95
N LEU A 539 -5.15 -25.65 20.68
CA LEU A 539 -4.31 -24.98 21.68
C LEU A 539 -5.14 -24.50 22.87
N VAL A 540 -6.30 -23.90 22.63
CA VAL A 540 -7.18 -23.44 23.71
C VAL A 540 -7.62 -24.62 24.59
N TYR A 541 -7.94 -25.76 23.99
CA TYR A 541 -8.28 -26.98 24.73
C TYR A 541 -7.09 -27.50 25.57
N GLU A 542 -5.91 -27.63 24.99
CA GLU A 542 -4.71 -28.13 25.69
C GLU A 542 -4.34 -27.22 26.87
N PHE A 543 -4.35 -25.89 26.67
CA PHE A 543 -4.02 -24.95 27.74
C PHE A 543 -5.12 -24.87 28.81
N SER A 544 -6.39 -25.03 28.44
CA SER A 544 -7.51 -25.05 29.40
C SER A 544 -7.54 -26.30 30.28
N THR A 545 -6.94 -27.40 29.83
CA THR A 545 -6.94 -28.70 30.54
C THR A 545 -5.58 -29.06 31.14
N SER A 546 -4.55 -28.25 30.89
CA SER A 546 -3.19 -28.50 31.38
C SER A 546 -3.08 -28.31 32.89
N ALA A 547 -2.43 -29.27 33.55
CA ALA A 547 -1.98 -29.10 34.93
C ALA A 547 -0.86 -28.04 34.95
N GLY A 548 -0.99 -27.01 35.79
CA GLY A 548 -0.02 -25.92 35.87
C GLY A 548 1.42 -26.39 36.17
N GLY A 549 2.39 -25.47 36.06
CA GLY A 549 3.80 -25.75 36.36
C GLY A 549 4.61 -26.14 35.12
N GLN A 550 5.32 -27.28 35.19
CA GLN A 550 6.27 -27.70 34.13
C GLN A 550 5.57 -28.04 32.79
N GLN A 551 4.40 -28.69 32.84
CA GLN A 551 3.66 -29.07 31.63
C GLN A 551 3.24 -27.83 30.82
N LEU A 552 2.69 -26.81 31.49
CA LEU A 552 2.32 -25.56 30.85
C LEU A 552 3.55 -24.84 30.25
N ASN A 553 4.68 -24.82 30.96
CA ASN A 553 5.91 -24.23 30.43
C ASN A 553 6.41 -24.95 29.17
N LYS A 554 6.33 -26.29 29.14
CA LYS A 554 6.71 -27.08 27.96
C LYS A 554 5.81 -26.79 26.77
N CYS A 555 4.49 -26.67 26.98
CA CYS A 555 3.56 -26.24 25.92
C CYS A 555 3.97 -24.87 25.34
N ILE A 556 4.34 -23.92 26.21
CA ILE A 556 4.72 -22.58 25.74
C ILE A 556 6.04 -22.61 24.98
N GLU A 557 7.01 -23.41 25.43
CA GLU A 557 8.28 -23.61 24.72
C GLU A 557 8.05 -24.17 23.31
N ILE A 558 7.30 -25.27 23.20
CA ILE A 558 6.98 -25.90 21.91
C ILE A 558 6.22 -24.93 20.99
N LEU A 559 5.29 -24.15 21.54
CA LEU A 559 4.54 -23.17 20.76
C LEU A 559 5.45 -22.13 20.13
N ASN A 560 6.41 -21.61 20.90
CA ASN A 560 7.39 -20.67 20.40
C ASN A 560 8.35 -21.32 19.41
N ASP A 561 8.76 -22.57 19.66
CA ASP A 561 9.59 -23.34 18.75
C ASP A 561 8.90 -23.52 17.39
N MET A 562 7.61 -23.84 17.35
CA MET A 562 6.86 -23.97 16.10
C MET A 562 6.88 -22.67 15.27
N VAL A 563 6.93 -21.50 15.91
CA VAL A 563 6.95 -20.19 15.25
C VAL A 563 8.36 -19.76 14.84
N TRP A 564 9.30 -19.76 15.79
CA TRP A 564 10.62 -19.13 15.61
C TRP A 564 11.71 -20.12 15.22
N LYS A 565 11.66 -21.36 15.71
CA LYS A 565 12.69 -22.38 15.52
C LYS A 565 12.42 -23.26 14.30
N TYR A 566 11.20 -23.77 14.15
CA TYR A 566 10.79 -24.62 13.03
C TYR A 566 10.13 -23.84 11.89
N ASN A 567 9.67 -22.61 12.16
CA ASN A 567 9.02 -21.72 11.19
C ASN A 567 7.81 -22.36 10.48
N ILE A 568 7.01 -23.13 11.23
CA ILE A 568 5.80 -23.82 10.74
C ILE A 568 4.67 -22.82 10.45
N VAL A 569 4.55 -21.78 11.28
CA VAL A 569 3.56 -20.72 11.12
C VAL A 569 4.14 -19.40 11.60
N THR A 570 3.82 -18.29 10.92
CA THR A 570 4.27 -16.97 11.34
C THR A 570 3.46 -16.45 12.53
N LEU A 571 4.08 -15.61 13.36
CA LEU A 571 3.46 -15.05 14.57
C LEU A 571 2.12 -14.34 14.29
N ASP A 572 2.11 -13.44 13.31
CA ASP A 572 0.96 -12.66 12.89
C ASP A 572 -0.19 -13.54 12.41
N ARG A 573 0.12 -14.62 11.68
CA ARG A 573 -0.87 -15.58 11.19
C ARG A 573 -1.53 -16.34 12.33
N LEU A 574 -0.73 -16.88 13.25
CA LEU A 574 -1.22 -17.65 14.38
C LEU A 574 -2.09 -16.79 15.31
N ILE A 575 -1.61 -15.58 15.64
CA ILE A 575 -2.35 -14.66 16.52
C ILE A 575 -3.65 -14.18 15.88
N LEU A 576 -3.66 -13.90 14.56
CA LEU A 576 -4.88 -13.54 13.86
C LEU A 576 -5.93 -14.65 13.97
N CYS A 577 -5.55 -15.90 13.75
CA CYS A 577 -6.47 -17.04 13.88
C CYS A 577 -7.01 -17.17 15.32
N LEU A 578 -6.14 -17.05 16.34
CA LEU A 578 -6.53 -17.07 17.77
C LEU A 578 -7.53 -15.94 18.10
N ALA A 579 -7.25 -14.71 17.67
CA ALA A 579 -8.09 -13.54 17.93
C ALA A 579 -9.47 -13.61 17.22
N MET A 580 -9.58 -14.41 16.15
CA MET A 580 -10.80 -14.60 15.37
C MET A 580 -11.60 -15.84 15.77
N ARG A 581 -11.36 -16.45 16.94
CA ARG A 581 -12.14 -17.61 17.43
C ARG A 581 -13.40 -17.22 18.17
N SER A 582 -14.32 -18.18 18.30
CA SER A 582 -15.64 -18.03 18.95
C SER A 582 -15.71 -18.70 20.34
N HIS A 583 -14.59 -18.73 21.07
CA HIS A 583 -14.55 -19.27 22.43
C HIS A 583 -15.36 -18.41 23.40
N GLU A 584 -15.88 -19.04 24.45
CA GLU A 584 -16.72 -18.39 25.46
C GLU A 584 -16.10 -18.46 26.86
N GLY A 585 -16.36 -17.44 27.70
CA GLY A 585 -15.99 -17.43 29.11
C GLY A 585 -14.49 -17.70 29.37
N ASN A 586 -14.19 -18.72 30.17
CA ASN A 586 -12.81 -19.07 30.53
C ASN A 586 -11.97 -19.51 29.33
N GLU A 587 -12.58 -20.11 28.31
CA GLU A 587 -11.85 -20.52 27.10
C GLU A 587 -11.34 -19.30 26.32
N ALA A 588 -12.16 -18.25 26.24
CA ALA A 588 -11.75 -17.00 25.62
C ALA A 588 -10.59 -16.35 26.40
N GLN A 589 -10.61 -16.41 27.74
CA GLN A 589 -9.51 -15.96 28.58
C GLN A 589 -8.22 -16.74 28.30
N VAL A 590 -8.31 -18.08 28.19
CA VAL A 590 -7.16 -18.93 27.83
C VAL A 590 -6.65 -18.60 26.44
N CYS A 591 -7.52 -18.40 25.46
CA CYS A 591 -7.14 -18.00 24.10
C CYS A 591 -6.33 -16.70 24.09
N TYR A 592 -6.81 -15.66 24.79
CA TYR A 592 -6.13 -14.38 24.85
C TYR A 592 -4.86 -14.42 25.72
N PHE A 593 -4.82 -15.30 26.71
CA PHE A 593 -3.61 -15.59 27.46
C PHE A 593 -2.53 -16.24 26.56
N ILE A 594 -2.90 -17.17 25.67
CA ILE A 594 -1.97 -17.74 24.67
C ILE A 594 -1.40 -16.62 23.77
N ILE A 595 -2.25 -15.68 23.31
CA ILE A 595 -1.79 -14.52 22.53
C ILE A 595 -0.76 -13.70 23.32
N GLN A 596 -1.04 -13.39 24.59
CA GLN A 596 -0.13 -12.64 25.45
C GLN A 596 1.22 -13.37 25.62
N LEU A 597 1.18 -14.69 25.80
CA LEU A 597 2.38 -15.52 25.96
C LEU A 597 3.25 -15.50 24.71
N LEU A 598 2.65 -15.65 23.52
CA LEU A 598 3.35 -15.58 22.23
C LEU A 598 4.05 -14.23 22.01
N LEU A 599 3.43 -13.15 22.48
CA LEU A 599 3.91 -11.78 22.27
C LEU A 599 4.99 -11.36 23.27
N LEU A 600 4.84 -11.73 24.54
CA LEU A 600 5.62 -11.15 25.64
C LEU A 600 6.57 -12.13 26.35
N LYS A 601 6.27 -13.43 26.36
CA LYS A 601 7.10 -14.40 27.07
C LYS A 601 8.47 -14.62 26.40
N PRO A 602 8.56 -14.90 25.08
CA PRO A 602 9.85 -14.98 24.41
C PRO A 602 10.46 -13.58 24.21
N ASN A 603 11.78 -13.55 24.01
CA ASN A 603 12.47 -12.31 23.64
C ASN A 603 12.38 -12.02 22.14
N ASP A 604 12.04 -13.02 21.33
CA ASP A 604 12.03 -12.95 19.87
C ASP A 604 11.27 -11.76 19.30
N PHE A 605 10.01 -11.59 19.69
CA PHE A 605 9.18 -10.51 19.14
C PHE A 605 9.50 -9.16 19.78
N ARG A 606 9.70 -9.13 21.10
CA ARG A 606 10.03 -7.89 21.84
C ARG A 606 11.31 -7.24 21.34
N ASN A 607 12.36 -8.02 21.10
CA ASN A 607 13.62 -7.50 20.58
C ASN A 607 13.46 -6.95 19.16
N ARG A 608 12.74 -7.67 18.28
CA ARG A 608 12.44 -7.22 16.91
C ARG A 608 11.69 -5.89 16.91
N VAL A 609 10.66 -5.74 17.74
CA VAL A 609 9.88 -4.50 17.85
C VAL A 609 10.72 -3.37 18.43
N SER A 610 11.44 -3.61 19.54
CA SER A 610 12.27 -2.59 20.20
C SER A 610 13.32 -2.01 19.25
N ASP A 611 14.08 -2.88 18.58
CA ASP A 611 15.13 -2.45 17.64
C ASP A 611 14.52 -1.74 16.42
N PHE A 612 13.45 -2.30 15.86
CA PHE A 612 12.81 -1.71 14.67
C PHE A 612 12.29 -0.30 14.97
N VAL A 613 11.61 -0.10 16.10
CA VAL A 613 11.06 1.21 16.51
C VAL A 613 12.16 2.22 16.84
N LYS A 614 13.26 1.76 17.44
CA LYS A 614 14.40 2.60 17.81
C LYS A 614 15.20 3.08 16.60
N GLU A 615 15.46 2.20 15.64
CA GLU A 615 16.39 2.46 14.52
C GLU A 615 15.71 3.05 13.28
N ASN A 616 14.38 2.97 13.15
CA ASN A 616 13.64 3.38 11.95
C ASN A 616 12.62 4.49 12.23
N SER A 617 12.26 5.23 11.19
CA SER A 617 11.22 6.27 11.22
C SER A 617 10.14 6.00 10.16
N PRO A 618 8.87 6.39 10.40
CA PRO A 618 7.75 6.09 9.52
C PRO A 618 7.66 7.01 8.29
N GLU A 619 8.31 8.18 8.29
CA GLU A 619 8.25 9.18 7.21
C GLU A 619 9.09 8.75 5.99
N HIS A 620 8.68 7.65 5.35
CA HIS A 620 9.40 7.04 4.22
C HIS A 620 9.58 8.00 3.03
N TRP A 621 8.69 8.97 2.85
CA TRP A 621 8.76 9.97 1.79
C TRP A 621 9.92 10.98 1.98
N LEU A 622 10.44 11.13 3.21
CA LEU A 622 11.60 11.98 3.52
C LEU A 622 12.92 11.21 3.51
N GLN A 623 12.88 9.88 3.51
CA GLN A 623 14.07 9.04 3.63
C GLN A 623 14.70 8.76 2.27
N ASN A 624 16.03 8.61 2.28
CA ASN A 624 16.83 8.20 1.12
C ASN A 624 17.56 6.86 1.33
N ASP A 625 17.57 6.34 2.56
CA ASP A 625 18.36 5.18 3.00
C ASP A 625 17.53 4.01 3.53
N TRP A 626 16.20 4.01 3.29
CA TRP A 626 15.27 2.99 3.80
C TRP A 626 15.75 1.56 3.50
N HIS A 627 16.20 1.28 2.28
CA HIS A 627 16.66 -0.05 1.89
C HIS A 627 17.82 -0.55 2.76
N THR A 628 18.75 0.33 3.13
CA THR A 628 19.89 -0.02 3.99
C THR A 628 19.42 -0.43 5.39
N LYS A 629 18.52 0.36 5.99
CA LYS A 629 17.95 0.07 7.31
C LYS A 629 17.08 -1.20 7.29
N HIS A 630 16.29 -1.37 6.24
CA HIS A 630 15.49 -2.57 6.00
C HIS A 630 16.36 -3.83 5.90
N MET A 631 17.46 -3.78 5.15
CA MET A 631 18.42 -4.88 5.08
C MET A 631 19.14 -5.12 6.41
N SER A 632 19.43 -4.08 7.20
CA SER A 632 19.99 -4.22 8.55
C SER A 632 19.06 -5.05 9.45
N TYR A 633 17.76 -4.72 9.44
CA TYR A 633 16.75 -5.48 10.17
C TYR A 633 16.71 -6.95 9.72
N HIS A 634 16.60 -7.22 8.43
CA HIS A 634 16.48 -8.60 7.91
C HIS A 634 17.76 -9.43 8.08
N LYS A 635 18.93 -8.79 8.13
CA LYS A 635 20.18 -9.48 8.47
C LYS A 635 20.25 -9.84 9.95
N LYS A 636 19.75 -8.97 10.84
CA LYS A 636 19.70 -9.22 12.29
C LYS A 636 18.61 -10.23 12.65
N TYR A 637 17.46 -10.15 11.97
CA TYR A 637 16.27 -10.96 12.22
C TYR A 637 15.73 -11.58 10.93
N PRO A 638 16.39 -12.61 10.37
CA PRO A 638 15.93 -13.28 9.16
C PRO A 638 14.53 -13.88 9.34
N GLU A 639 13.66 -13.71 8.35
CA GLU A 639 12.32 -14.31 8.31
C GLU A 639 12.30 -15.49 7.35
N LYS A 640 12.05 -16.68 7.89
CA LYS A 640 11.98 -17.96 7.18
C LYS A 640 10.52 -18.28 6.83
N LEU A 641 10.17 -18.28 5.53
CA LEU A 641 8.80 -18.37 5.01
C LEU A 641 8.47 -19.70 4.34
N TYR A 642 9.43 -20.62 4.19
CA TYR A 642 9.30 -21.91 3.52
C TYR A 642 9.66 -23.09 4.44
N PHE A 643 9.37 -22.96 5.73
CA PHE A 643 9.65 -23.99 6.74
C PHE A 643 11.15 -24.36 6.83
N GLU A 644 12.05 -23.42 6.55
CA GLU A 644 13.50 -23.62 6.57
C GLU A 644 13.97 -24.19 7.90
N GLY A 645 13.49 -23.66 9.03
CA GLY A 645 13.85 -24.14 10.36
C GLY A 645 13.49 -25.61 10.58
N LEU A 646 12.35 -26.06 10.04
CA LEU A 646 11.95 -27.46 10.06
C LEU A 646 12.82 -28.31 9.15
N ALA A 647 13.04 -27.88 7.90
CA ALA A 647 13.86 -28.60 6.93
C ALA A 647 15.31 -28.80 7.39
N GLU A 648 15.87 -27.84 8.13
CA GLU A 648 17.21 -27.90 8.73
C GLU A 648 17.29 -28.87 9.91
N GLN A 649 16.21 -29.03 10.68
CA GLN A 649 16.20 -29.80 11.94
C GLN A 649 15.71 -31.25 11.80
N VAL A 650 15.02 -31.59 10.70
CA VAL A 650 14.65 -32.98 10.40
C VAL A 650 15.90 -33.82 10.13
N ASN A 651 15.84 -35.12 10.44
CA ASN A 651 16.93 -36.06 10.17
C ASN A 651 16.46 -37.14 9.16
N PRO A 652 17.06 -37.24 7.96
CA PRO A 652 18.13 -36.39 7.43
C PRO A 652 17.63 -34.98 7.05
N PRO A 653 18.48 -33.93 7.15
CA PRO A 653 18.10 -32.57 6.77
C PRO A 653 17.66 -32.48 5.31
N VAL A 654 16.58 -31.75 5.04
CA VAL A 654 16.10 -31.50 3.69
C VAL A 654 16.74 -30.22 3.19
N GLN A 655 17.59 -30.32 2.16
CA GLN A 655 18.13 -29.14 1.51
C GLN A 655 17.03 -28.44 0.72
N ILE A 656 16.67 -27.23 1.15
CA ILE A 656 15.73 -26.37 0.44
C ILE A 656 16.46 -25.15 -0.12
N GLN A 657 16.17 -24.82 -1.38
CA GLN A 657 16.63 -23.59 -2.02
C GLN A 657 15.43 -22.81 -2.57
N PRO A 658 14.51 -22.36 -1.70
CA PRO A 658 13.35 -21.61 -2.14
C PRO A 658 13.79 -20.31 -2.84
N GLN A 659 13.13 -20.00 -3.94
CA GLN A 659 13.24 -18.69 -4.58
C GLN A 659 12.29 -17.72 -3.87
N TYR A 660 12.86 -16.80 -3.10
CA TYR A 660 12.09 -15.75 -2.46
C TYR A 660 11.61 -14.72 -3.48
N LEU A 661 10.41 -14.20 -3.25
CA LEU A 661 9.87 -13.03 -3.94
C LEU A 661 10.44 -11.75 -3.30
N PRO A 662 10.48 -10.63 -4.06
CA PRO A 662 11.09 -9.39 -3.61
C PRO A 662 10.39 -8.80 -2.37
N ILE A 663 11.14 -8.53 -1.29
CA ILE A 663 10.65 -7.84 -0.08
C ILE A 663 11.38 -6.49 0.03
N TYR A 664 10.67 -5.37 -0.07
CA TYR A 664 11.26 -4.03 0.01
C TYR A 664 10.92 -3.30 1.31
N PHE A 665 9.80 -3.64 1.96
CA PHE A 665 9.21 -2.83 3.02
C PHE A 665 8.76 -3.65 4.22
N GLY A 666 8.15 -4.81 3.97
CA GLY A 666 7.52 -5.64 4.99
C GLY A 666 8.52 -6.30 5.92
N ASN A 667 8.04 -6.54 7.14
CA ASN A 667 8.60 -7.43 8.15
C ASN A 667 7.49 -7.88 9.11
N VAL A 668 7.77 -8.83 9.99
CA VAL A 668 6.81 -9.39 10.95
C VAL A 668 6.24 -8.33 11.89
N CYS A 669 7.02 -7.33 12.28
CA CYS A 669 6.56 -6.24 13.15
C CYS A 669 5.44 -5.44 12.45
N LEU A 670 5.70 -4.99 11.22
CA LEU A 670 4.71 -4.24 10.45
C LEU A 670 3.51 -5.11 10.06
N ARG A 671 3.73 -6.38 9.68
CA ARG A 671 2.64 -7.33 9.36
C ARG A 671 1.72 -7.61 10.55
N PHE A 672 2.26 -7.62 11.77
CA PHE A 672 1.48 -7.79 12.98
C PHE A 672 0.61 -6.59 13.32
N LEU A 673 0.96 -5.37 12.90
CA LEU A 673 0.27 -4.16 13.35
C LEU A 673 -1.25 -4.13 13.06
N PRO A 674 -1.77 -4.49 11.86
CA PRO A 674 -3.21 -4.61 11.64
C PRO A 674 -3.88 -5.71 12.48
N VAL A 675 -3.12 -6.74 12.87
CA VAL A 675 -3.59 -7.80 13.77
C VAL A 675 -3.63 -7.28 15.21
N PHE A 676 -2.69 -6.41 15.58
CA PHE A 676 -2.63 -5.80 16.90
C PHE A 676 -3.89 -4.96 17.18
N ASP A 677 -4.39 -4.21 16.20
CA ASP A 677 -5.68 -3.49 16.30
C ASP A 677 -6.84 -4.42 16.66
N ILE A 678 -6.91 -5.57 16.00
CA ILE A 678 -7.94 -6.59 16.26
C ILE A 678 -7.76 -7.18 17.67
N VAL A 679 -6.52 -7.49 18.06
CA VAL A 679 -6.21 -8.05 19.39
C VAL A 679 -6.65 -7.08 20.49
N ILE A 680 -6.37 -5.78 20.35
CA ILE A 680 -6.81 -4.77 21.32
C ILE A 680 -8.33 -4.77 21.45
N HIS A 681 -9.08 -4.75 20.34
CA HIS A 681 -10.55 -4.81 20.39
C HIS A 681 -11.05 -6.06 21.13
N ARG A 682 -10.48 -7.23 20.86
CA ARG A 682 -10.85 -8.48 21.54
C ARG A 682 -10.59 -8.43 23.05
N PHE A 683 -9.48 -7.83 23.46
CA PHE A 683 -9.11 -7.72 24.88
C PHE A 683 -10.04 -6.73 25.62
N LEU A 684 -10.48 -5.67 24.96
CA LEU A 684 -11.44 -4.70 25.52
C LEU A 684 -12.83 -5.32 25.72
N GLU A 685 -13.25 -6.21 24.82
CA GLU A 685 -14.55 -6.89 24.90
C GLU A 685 -14.63 -7.91 26.05
N LEU A 686 -13.49 -8.43 26.54
CA LEU A 686 -13.43 -9.45 27.59
C LEU A 686 -12.84 -8.89 28.89
N LEU A 687 -13.71 -8.40 29.79
CA LEU A 687 -13.34 -7.67 31.01
C LEU A 687 -12.21 -8.30 31.86
N PRO A 688 -12.16 -9.63 32.10
CA PRO A 688 -11.08 -10.24 32.89
C PRO A 688 -9.67 -10.06 32.32
N VAL A 689 -9.53 -9.71 31.03
CA VAL A 689 -8.27 -9.64 30.28
C VAL A 689 -7.71 -8.20 30.22
N SER A 690 -8.31 -7.26 30.94
CA SER A 690 -7.90 -5.84 30.94
C SER A 690 -6.44 -5.61 31.35
N LYS A 691 -5.96 -6.24 32.43
CA LYS A 691 -4.57 -6.04 32.90
C LYS A 691 -3.52 -6.52 31.89
N SER A 692 -3.80 -7.61 31.17
CA SER A 692 -2.90 -8.12 30.13
C SER A 692 -2.81 -7.17 28.94
N LEU A 693 -3.86 -6.39 28.65
CA LEU A 693 -3.83 -5.39 27.61
C LEU A 693 -2.85 -4.25 27.94
N GLU A 694 -2.85 -3.78 29.18
CA GLU A 694 -1.90 -2.75 29.65
C GLU A 694 -0.45 -3.21 29.41
N THR A 695 -0.13 -4.44 29.80
CA THR A 695 1.22 -4.99 29.61
C THR A 695 1.61 -5.09 28.13
N LEU A 696 0.66 -5.38 27.23
CA LEU A 696 0.91 -5.39 25.79
C LEU A 696 1.23 -3.98 25.27
N LEU A 697 0.47 -2.97 25.71
CA LEU A 697 0.69 -1.58 25.32
C LEU A 697 2.03 -1.05 25.86
N ASP A 698 2.44 -1.44 27.06
CA ASP A 698 3.73 -1.04 27.64
C ASP A 698 4.92 -1.54 26.82
N HIS A 699 4.87 -2.80 26.34
CA HIS A 699 5.99 -3.42 25.64
C HIS A 699 5.96 -3.19 24.12
N LEU A 700 4.77 -3.18 23.53
CA LEU A 700 4.58 -3.20 22.07
C LEU A 700 3.86 -1.95 21.55
N GLY A 701 3.34 -1.07 22.41
CA GLY A 701 2.63 0.14 22.02
C GLY A 701 3.47 1.09 21.16
N GLY A 702 4.79 1.10 21.35
CA GLY A 702 5.71 1.87 20.50
C GLY A 702 5.68 1.49 19.02
N LEU A 703 5.17 0.30 18.67
CA LEU A 703 5.00 -0.15 17.29
C LEU A 703 3.99 0.71 16.50
N TYR A 704 3.05 1.35 17.20
CA TYR A 704 2.08 2.29 16.59
C TYR A 704 2.74 3.53 15.97
N LYS A 705 4.04 3.77 16.21
CA LYS A 705 4.84 4.74 15.46
C LYS A 705 4.71 4.55 13.93
N PHE A 706 4.51 3.33 13.45
CA PHE A 706 4.39 3.00 12.02
C PHE A 706 2.96 2.70 11.57
N HIS A 707 1.96 3.05 12.38
CA HIS A 707 0.56 2.86 12.03
C HIS A 707 0.16 3.81 10.89
N GLY A 708 -0.65 3.32 9.95
CA GLY A 708 -0.99 4.07 8.73
C GLY A 708 -2.10 5.11 8.91
N LYS A 709 -2.70 5.20 10.11
CA LYS A 709 -3.79 6.13 10.44
C LYS A 709 -3.68 6.69 11.84
#